data_AF-A0AAW2TPN1-F1
#
_entry.id   AF-A0AAW2TPN1-F1
#
_cell.length_a   1.000
_cell.length_b   1.000
_cell.length_c   1.000
_cell.angle_alpha   90.00
_cell.angle_beta   90.00
_cell.angle_gamma   90.00
#
_symmetry.space_group_name_H-M   'P 1'
#
loop_
_entity.id
_entity.type
_entity.pdbx_description
1 polymer ?
#
loop_
_entity_poly.entity_id
_entity_poly.type
_entity_poly.pdbx_seq_one_letter_code
_entity_poly.pdbx_strand_id
1 'polypeptide(L)'
;MAEYIKRLKQCIKWFQQLQENYITELEKQKSLLELAEKKCIDMESLMKAKEDELNSIIVELRKNLEALQEKFSKEEFDKLEALDSLSRERDSRQAVERLQASLLEELKRTQQDNASANQKMQSLNDMYKRLHEYNASLQQYNSRLQSEIHATSDALKRVEKEKAAVVENLSELRGHNTSLQEQLTLSRALHDEAIKQKEALGSEVACLRGELQKVREDRDCQLSQVQALSAEIVKYKECTGKSIAELDTLTTKTNELESTCLSQSEQIRRLQEQLAFADKRLQLSNMSAMETRSEFEEQKALIHDLKNRLADADLKIVEGEKLRKKLHNTILSETLLSDDAVGTDTKVVSFPTAMEVLGRGIDLTQNGQKHSFTYDKVFMPDDSQEDVFVEISQLVQSALDGYKVCIFAYGQTGSGKTYTMMGKPGPDQKGLIPRSLEQVFETRQILEAQGWKYEMQVSMLEIYNETIRDLLAPNRSSFDVTRVENSGKQYAIKHDANGNTHVSDLTIVDVRSSKEVSYLLERAAQSRSVGKTQMNEQSSRSHFVFTLRIMGVNESTDQQVQGVLNLIDLAGSERLSKSGSTGDRLKETQAINKSLSSLSDVIFALAKKEEHVPFRNSKLTYLLQPCLGGDSKTLMFVNVSPDPSSVGESLCSLRFAARVNACEIGIPRRQMNLRTSDSRLSIG
;
A
#
# COMPACT_ATOMS: atom_id res chain seq x y z
N MET A 1 191.27 10.28 -70.32
CA MET A 1 190.76 11.34 -69.41
C MET A 1 189.69 12.23 -70.06
N ALA A 2 189.79 12.60 -71.34
CA ALA A 2 188.83 13.51 -72.01
C ALA A 2 187.38 12.96 -72.16
N GLU A 3 187.19 11.65 -72.20
CA GLU A 3 185.87 11.04 -72.46
C GLU A 3 184.92 11.06 -71.25
N TYR A 4 185.48 11.02 -70.03
CA TYR A 4 184.71 11.05 -68.78
C TYR A 4 184.06 12.42 -68.52
N ILE A 5 184.72 13.53 -68.88
CA ILE A 5 184.20 14.89 -68.69
C ILE A 5 182.97 15.15 -69.57
N LYS A 6 182.94 14.58 -70.78
CA LYS A 6 181.83 14.75 -71.73
C LYS A 6 180.56 14.05 -71.24
N ARG A 7 180.70 12.83 -70.70
CA ARG A 7 179.58 12.09 -70.10
C ARG A 7 179.01 12.81 -68.87
N LEU A 8 179.87 13.37 -68.01
CA LEU A 8 179.42 14.11 -66.82
C LEU A 8 178.58 15.35 -67.17
N LYS A 9 179.00 16.12 -68.18
CA LYS A 9 178.23 17.30 -68.65
C LYS A 9 176.86 16.91 -69.23
N GLN A 10 176.78 15.77 -69.92
CA GLN A 10 175.51 15.24 -70.44
C GLN A 10 174.56 14.86 -69.29
N CYS A 11 175.09 14.20 -68.26
CA CYS A 11 174.32 13.84 -67.06
C CYS A 11 173.82 15.09 -66.31
N ILE A 12 174.65 16.13 -66.15
CA ILE A 12 174.23 17.38 -65.49
C ILE A 12 173.11 18.07 -66.27
N LYS A 13 173.22 18.15 -67.61
CA LYS A 13 172.15 18.72 -68.44
C LYS A 13 170.84 17.95 -68.32
N TRP A 14 170.93 16.61 -68.32
CA TRP A 14 169.76 15.76 -68.16
C TRP A 14 169.11 15.95 -66.77
N PHE A 15 169.92 16.05 -65.71
CA PHE A 15 169.44 16.32 -64.35
C PHE A 15 168.78 17.69 -64.21
N GLN A 16 169.35 18.73 -64.83
CA GLN A 16 168.76 20.07 -64.84
C GLN A 16 167.40 20.08 -65.56
N GLN A 17 167.31 19.40 -66.70
CA GLN A 17 166.07 19.29 -67.47
C GLN A 17 165.00 18.48 -66.72
N LEU A 18 165.41 17.40 -66.02
CA LEU A 18 164.53 16.63 -65.15
C LEU A 18 164.03 17.47 -63.97
N GLN A 19 164.90 18.28 -63.38
CA GLN A 19 164.56 19.17 -62.27
C GLN A 19 163.59 20.29 -62.71
N GLU A 20 163.80 20.92 -63.87
CA GLU A 20 162.85 21.88 -64.45
C GLU A 20 161.49 21.25 -64.73
N ASN A 21 161.46 20.05 -65.32
CA ASN A 21 160.23 19.30 -65.55
C ASN A 21 159.50 18.95 -64.24
N TYR A 22 160.26 18.61 -63.19
CA TYR A 22 159.68 18.29 -61.89
C TYR A 22 159.09 19.54 -61.20
N ILE A 23 159.77 20.69 -61.31
CA ILE A 23 159.27 21.97 -60.79
C ILE A 23 157.99 22.40 -61.52
N THR A 24 157.97 22.30 -62.86
CA THR A 24 156.76 22.64 -63.64
C THR A 24 155.59 21.71 -63.35
N GLU A 25 155.83 20.41 -63.14
CA GLU A 25 154.76 19.48 -62.74
C GLU A 25 154.28 19.75 -61.31
N LEU A 26 155.17 20.12 -60.38
CA LEU A 26 154.80 20.56 -59.02
C LEU A 26 153.94 21.82 -59.04
N GLU A 27 154.29 22.83 -59.85
CA GLU A 27 153.50 24.05 -60.01
C GLU A 27 152.12 23.76 -60.62
N LYS A 28 152.06 22.86 -61.62
CA LYS A 28 150.81 22.41 -62.22
C LYS A 28 149.92 21.66 -61.21
N GLN A 29 150.49 20.76 -60.41
CA GLN A 29 149.77 20.06 -59.36
C GLN A 29 149.27 21.01 -58.27
N LYS A 30 150.09 22.00 -57.88
CA LYS A 30 149.70 23.03 -56.91
C LYS A 30 148.55 23.90 -57.44
N SER A 31 148.59 24.29 -58.71
CA SER A 31 147.51 25.03 -59.35
C SER A 31 146.20 24.21 -59.44
N LEU A 32 146.30 22.91 -59.74
CA LEU A 32 145.14 22.01 -59.74
C LEU A 32 144.56 21.82 -58.32
N LEU A 33 145.41 21.73 -57.30
CA LEU A 33 144.99 21.65 -55.91
C LEU A 33 144.28 22.93 -55.47
N GLU A 34 144.85 24.11 -55.74
CA GLU A 34 144.23 25.40 -55.43
C GLU A 34 142.87 25.56 -56.14
N LEU A 35 142.75 25.09 -57.39
CA LEU A 35 141.48 25.09 -58.12
C LEU A 35 140.45 24.13 -57.50
N ALA A 36 140.88 22.95 -57.05
CA ALA A 36 140.02 21.96 -56.40
C ALA A 36 139.55 22.44 -55.02
N GLU A 37 140.44 23.02 -54.22
CA GLU A 37 140.12 23.63 -52.93
C GLU A 37 139.13 24.78 -53.10
N LYS A 38 139.36 25.67 -54.08
CA LYS A 38 138.41 26.75 -54.38
C LYS A 38 137.03 26.22 -54.77
N LYS A 39 136.96 25.20 -55.63
CA LYS A 39 135.69 24.55 -55.99
C LYS A 39 134.99 23.91 -54.78
N CYS A 40 135.76 23.34 -53.85
CA CYS A 40 135.22 22.73 -52.64
C CYS A 40 134.61 23.79 -51.72
N ILE A 41 135.32 24.90 -51.49
CA ILE A 41 134.84 26.05 -50.71
C ILE A 41 133.59 26.68 -51.36
N ASP A 42 133.60 26.87 -52.68
CA ASP A 42 132.44 27.42 -53.42
C ASP A 42 131.22 26.49 -53.29
N MET A 43 131.42 25.16 -53.35
CA MET A 43 130.36 24.17 -53.18
C MET A 43 129.83 24.13 -51.75
N GLU A 44 130.70 24.18 -50.73
CA GLU A 44 130.29 24.28 -49.32
C GLU A 44 129.49 25.54 -49.05
N SER A 45 129.91 26.68 -49.61
CA SER A 45 129.17 27.94 -49.53
C SER A 45 127.79 27.84 -50.17
N LEU A 46 127.70 27.23 -51.35
CA LEU A 46 126.42 27.00 -52.04
C LEU A 46 125.50 26.05 -51.26
N MET A 47 126.04 24.95 -50.73
CA MET A 47 125.28 23.99 -49.91
C MET A 47 124.77 24.65 -48.63
N LYS A 48 125.60 25.46 -47.97
CA LYS A 48 125.20 26.22 -46.78
C LYS A 48 124.10 27.24 -47.08
N ALA A 49 124.22 27.97 -48.19
CA ALA A 49 123.16 28.88 -48.63
C ALA A 49 121.85 28.14 -48.91
N LYS A 50 121.91 26.93 -49.48
CA LYS A 50 120.73 26.07 -49.72
C LYS A 50 120.14 25.51 -48.43
N GLU A 51 120.98 25.13 -47.48
CA GLU A 51 120.56 24.68 -46.15
C GLU A 51 119.84 25.81 -45.40
N ASP A 52 120.37 27.04 -45.44
CA ASP A 52 119.75 28.22 -44.84
C ASP A 52 118.39 28.54 -45.50
N GLU A 53 118.30 28.45 -46.84
CA GLU A 53 117.04 28.61 -47.58
C GLU A 53 115.99 27.56 -47.17
N LEU A 54 116.38 26.28 -47.11
CA LEU A 54 115.50 25.19 -46.70
C LEU A 54 115.06 25.34 -45.24
N ASN A 55 115.96 25.73 -44.33
CA ASN A 55 115.64 25.99 -42.94
C ASN A 55 114.64 27.15 -42.80
N SER A 56 114.80 28.22 -43.59
CA SER A 56 113.83 29.32 -43.64
C SER A 56 112.45 28.84 -44.08
N ILE A 57 112.37 28.02 -45.14
CA ILE A 57 111.11 27.45 -45.62
C ILE A 57 110.48 26.53 -44.55
N ILE A 58 111.26 25.70 -43.87
CA ILE A 58 110.77 24.82 -42.80
C ILE A 58 110.18 25.63 -41.65
N VAL A 59 110.83 26.72 -41.24
CA VAL A 59 110.31 27.62 -40.19
C VAL A 59 108.99 28.25 -40.62
N GLU A 60 108.89 28.72 -41.87
CA GLU A 60 107.66 29.32 -42.40
C GLU A 60 106.52 28.31 -42.52
N LEU A 61 106.80 27.09 -42.98
CA LEU A 61 105.82 26.00 -43.02
C LEU A 61 105.34 25.58 -41.63
N ARG A 62 106.24 25.52 -40.63
CA ARG A 62 105.86 25.24 -39.24
C ARG A 62 104.95 26.33 -38.67
N LYS A 63 105.30 27.60 -38.89
CA LYS A 63 104.47 28.74 -38.49
C LYS A 63 103.08 28.69 -39.14
N ASN A 64 103.03 28.36 -40.42
CA ASN A 64 101.76 28.20 -41.14
C ASN A 64 100.94 27.02 -40.59
N LEU A 65 101.58 25.88 -40.30
CA LEU A 65 100.92 24.72 -39.68
C LEU A 65 100.32 25.06 -38.31
N GLU A 66 101.07 25.74 -37.44
CA GLU A 66 100.58 26.19 -36.13
C GLU A 66 99.37 27.12 -36.27
N ALA A 67 99.46 28.12 -37.17
CA ALA A 67 98.35 29.04 -37.42
C ALA A 67 97.10 28.33 -38.01
N LEU A 68 97.29 27.30 -38.84
CA LEU A 68 96.20 26.47 -39.36
C LEU A 68 95.60 25.58 -38.26
N GLN A 69 96.40 25.01 -37.37
CA GLN A 69 95.92 24.21 -36.23
C GLN A 69 95.11 25.06 -35.25
N GLU A 70 95.55 26.29 -34.96
CA GLU A 70 94.81 27.21 -34.11
C GLU A 70 93.47 27.60 -34.74
N LYS A 71 93.46 27.94 -36.05
CA LYS A 71 92.22 28.21 -36.79
C LYS A 71 91.28 27.00 -36.81
N PHE A 72 91.82 25.81 -37.05
CA PHE A 72 91.02 24.58 -37.06
C PHE A 72 90.41 24.30 -35.69
N SER A 73 91.18 24.45 -34.61
CA SER A 73 90.70 24.25 -33.24
C SER A 73 89.62 25.26 -32.87
N LYS A 74 89.76 26.51 -33.32
CA LYS A 74 88.74 27.55 -33.14
C LYS A 74 87.46 27.22 -33.90
N GLU A 75 87.57 26.83 -35.17
CA GLU A 75 86.40 26.45 -35.99
C GLU A 75 85.69 25.20 -35.41
N GLU A 76 86.44 24.24 -34.89
CA GLU A 76 85.90 23.06 -34.22
C GLU A 76 85.14 23.43 -32.93
N PHE A 77 85.70 24.37 -32.15
CA PHE A 77 85.04 24.91 -30.96
C PHE A 77 83.75 25.66 -31.32
N ASP A 78 83.80 26.61 -32.27
CA ASP A 78 82.64 27.39 -32.71
C ASP A 78 81.53 26.48 -33.27
N LYS A 79 81.91 25.41 -33.99
CA LYS A 79 80.98 24.39 -34.47
C LYS A 79 80.30 23.63 -33.33
N LEU A 80 81.05 23.23 -32.30
CA LEU A 80 80.50 22.53 -31.14
C LEU A 80 79.52 23.42 -30.36
N GLU A 81 79.86 24.70 -30.18
CA GLU A 81 78.98 25.68 -29.52
C GLU A 81 77.68 25.90 -30.31
N ALA A 82 77.78 26.02 -31.65
CA ALA A 82 76.61 26.14 -32.52
C ALA A 82 75.70 24.90 -32.46
N LEU A 83 76.29 23.68 -32.41
CA LEU A 83 75.53 22.44 -32.26
C LEU A 83 74.81 22.35 -30.91
N ASP A 84 75.46 22.76 -29.82
CA ASP A 84 74.85 22.80 -28.49
C ASP A 84 73.70 23.82 -28.43
N SER A 85 73.88 25.01 -29.02
CA SER A 85 72.82 26.02 -29.14
C SER A 85 71.62 25.50 -29.94
N LEU A 86 71.87 24.83 -31.07
CA LEU A 86 70.80 24.22 -31.88
C LEU A 86 70.06 23.12 -31.10
N SER A 87 70.77 22.32 -30.30
CA SER A 87 70.15 21.30 -29.45
C SER A 87 69.24 21.94 -28.40
N ARG A 88 69.72 22.99 -27.71
CA ARG A 88 68.93 23.73 -26.71
C ARG A 88 67.67 24.37 -27.32
N GLU A 89 67.78 24.93 -28.52
CA GLU A 89 66.63 25.49 -29.24
C GLU A 89 65.63 24.40 -29.63
N ARG A 90 66.11 23.26 -30.13
CA ARG A 90 65.26 22.11 -30.48
C ARG A 90 64.48 21.60 -29.27
N ASP A 91 65.13 21.45 -28.12
CA ASP A 91 64.48 20.98 -26.89
C ASP A 91 63.43 21.98 -26.39
N SER A 92 63.75 23.27 -26.46
CA SER A 92 62.82 24.36 -26.11
C SER A 92 61.59 24.35 -27.03
N ARG A 93 61.79 24.17 -28.33
CA ARG A 93 60.70 24.07 -29.31
C ARG A 93 59.81 22.86 -29.05
N GLN A 94 60.40 21.70 -28.76
CA GLN A 94 59.63 20.50 -28.40
C GLN A 94 58.82 20.70 -27.11
N ALA A 95 59.37 21.41 -26.12
CA ALA A 95 58.64 21.73 -24.89
C ALA A 95 57.41 22.61 -25.17
N VAL A 96 57.56 23.62 -26.02
CA VAL A 96 56.45 24.50 -26.44
C VAL A 96 55.39 23.72 -27.24
N GLU A 97 55.80 22.87 -28.18
CA GLU A 97 54.87 22.04 -28.96
C GLU A 97 54.07 21.07 -28.05
N ARG A 98 54.70 20.47 -27.04
CA ARG A 98 54.00 19.65 -26.03
C ARG A 98 53.01 20.45 -25.22
N LEU A 99 53.37 21.66 -24.78
CA LEU A 99 52.49 22.54 -24.02
C LEU A 99 51.28 22.97 -24.87
N GLN A 100 51.52 23.34 -26.13
CA GLN A 100 50.46 23.72 -27.07
C GLN A 100 49.48 22.56 -27.33
N ALA A 101 49.98 21.33 -27.49
CA ALA A 101 49.14 20.15 -27.62
C ALA A 101 48.26 19.92 -26.37
N SER A 102 48.84 20.07 -25.17
CA SER A 102 48.10 19.97 -23.91
C SER A 102 46.99 21.01 -23.79
N LEU A 103 47.29 22.27 -24.11
CA LEU A 103 46.31 23.36 -24.09
C LEU A 103 45.18 23.15 -25.10
N LEU A 104 45.47 22.60 -26.28
CA LEU A 104 44.47 22.25 -27.29
C LEU A 104 43.52 21.16 -26.81
N GLU A 105 44.03 20.14 -26.12
CA GLU A 105 43.18 19.11 -25.51
C GLU A 105 42.27 19.69 -24.41
N GLU A 106 42.82 20.56 -23.56
CA GLU A 106 42.05 21.21 -22.49
C GLU A 106 40.97 22.14 -23.04
N LEU A 107 41.28 22.90 -24.10
CA LEU A 107 40.32 23.74 -24.82
C LEU A 107 39.19 22.88 -25.44
N LYS A 108 39.53 21.72 -26.01
CA LYS A 108 38.52 20.80 -26.56
C LYS A 108 37.61 20.21 -25.47
N ARG A 109 38.17 19.83 -24.31
CA ARG A 109 37.39 19.33 -23.16
C ARG A 109 36.44 20.40 -22.64
N THR A 110 36.94 21.62 -22.41
CA THR A 110 36.11 22.73 -21.92
C THR A 110 35.01 23.13 -22.91
N GLN A 111 35.26 23.09 -24.22
CA GLN A 111 34.22 23.29 -25.23
C GLN A 111 33.13 22.21 -25.18
N GLN A 112 33.51 20.94 -24.99
CA GLN A 112 32.57 19.84 -24.87
C GLN A 112 31.73 19.94 -23.59
N ASP A 113 32.35 20.32 -22.47
CA ASP A 113 31.66 20.53 -21.19
C ASP A 113 30.66 21.69 -21.30
N ASN A 114 31.04 22.79 -21.96
CA ASN A 114 30.15 23.93 -22.19
C ASN A 114 28.96 23.56 -23.10
N ALA A 115 29.20 22.77 -24.16
CA ALA A 115 28.12 22.25 -25.00
C ALA A 115 27.14 21.35 -24.21
N SER A 116 27.68 20.48 -23.34
CA SER A 116 26.85 19.65 -22.46
C SER A 116 26.05 20.49 -21.45
N ALA A 117 26.67 21.52 -20.86
CA ALA A 117 26.00 22.45 -19.95
C ALA A 117 24.85 23.20 -20.63
N ASN A 118 25.06 23.68 -21.86
CA ASN A 118 24.02 24.34 -22.64
C ASN A 118 22.84 23.41 -22.99
N GLN A 119 23.11 22.14 -23.34
CA GLN A 119 22.05 21.15 -23.54
C GLN A 119 21.24 20.90 -22.26
N LYS A 120 21.92 20.79 -21.11
CA LYS A 120 21.25 20.65 -19.81
C LYS A 120 20.37 21.87 -19.51
N MET A 121 20.88 23.07 -19.73
CA MET A 121 20.11 24.31 -19.53
C MET A 121 18.86 24.36 -20.42
N GLN A 122 18.97 23.95 -21.68
CA GLN A 122 17.83 23.89 -22.60
C GLN A 122 16.78 22.87 -22.12
N SER A 123 17.20 21.67 -21.72
CA SER A 123 16.29 20.65 -21.18
C SER A 123 15.57 21.11 -19.91
N LEU A 124 16.26 21.86 -19.04
CA LEU A 124 15.68 22.42 -17.83
C LEU A 124 14.62 23.48 -18.16
N ASN A 125 14.88 24.32 -19.17
CA ASN A 125 13.96 25.37 -19.59
C ASN A 125 12.67 24.76 -20.20
N ASP A 126 12.80 23.70 -21.00
CA ASP A 126 11.65 22.96 -21.53
C ASP A 126 10.83 22.30 -20.41
N MET A 127 11.50 21.76 -19.38
CA MET A 127 10.83 21.24 -18.18
C MET A 127 10.06 22.34 -17.44
N TYR A 128 10.68 23.51 -17.22
CA TYR A 128 10.00 24.66 -16.60
C TYR A 128 8.76 25.09 -17.37
N LYS A 129 8.83 25.10 -18.70
CA LYS A 129 7.68 25.44 -19.56
C LYS A 129 6.54 24.44 -19.39
N ARG A 130 6.84 23.13 -19.39
CA ARG A 130 5.83 22.08 -19.15
C ARG A 130 5.22 22.17 -17.75
N LEU A 131 6.04 22.47 -16.74
CA LEU A 131 5.57 22.65 -15.37
C LEU A 131 4.64 23.87 -15.24
N HIS A 132 4.93 24.95 -15.98
CA HIS A 132 4.08 26.12 -16.03
C HIS A 132 2.72 25.83 -16.69
N GLU A 133 2.72 25.12 -17.82
CA GLU A 133 1.50 24.67 -18.50
C GLU A 133 0.66 23.75 -17.60
N TYR A 134 1.31 22.80 -16.91
CA TYR A 134 0.64 21.92 -15.94
C TYR A 134 0.00 22.69 -14.78
N ASN A 135 0.71 23.67 -14.21
CA ASN A 135 0.16 24.51 -13.16
C ASN A 135 -1.06 25.33 -13.64
N ALA A 136 -1.04 25.83 -14.87
CA ALA A 136 -2.20 26.52 -15.45
C ALA A 136 -3.41 25.58 -15.59
N SER A 137 -3.18 24.34 -16.05
CA SER A 137 -4.24 23.32 -16.12
C SER A 137 -4.79 22.96 -14.74
N LEU A 138 -3.93 22.82 -13.72
CA LEU A 138 -4.34 22.58 -12.34
C LEU A 138 -5.20 23.73 -11.79
N GLN A 139 -4.83 24.98 -12.06
CA GLN A 139 -5.63 26.14 -11.66
C GLN A 139 -7.03 26.13 -12.32
N GLN A 140 -7.09 25.79 -13.60
CA GLN A 140 -8.37 25.65 -14.30
C GLN A 140 -9.22 24.51 -13.72
N TYR A 141 -8.60 23.37 -13.42
CA TYR A 141 -9.27 22.22 -12.81
C TYR A 141 -9.83 22.55 -11.42
N ASN A 142 -9.03 23.20 -10.56
CA ASN A 142 -9.47 23.67 -9.25
C ASN A 142 -10.67 24.63 -9.35
N SER A 143 -10.68 25.51 -10.35
CA SER A 143 -11.79 26.44 -10.57
C SER A 143 -13.09 25.71 -10.97
N ARG A 144 -12.98 24.62 -11.72
CA ARG A 144 -14.13 23.76 -12.07
C ARG A 144 -14.63 23.00 -10.85
N LEU A 145 -13.74 22.38 -10.07
CA LEU A 145 -14.10 21.68 -8.84
C LEU A 145 -14.81 22.61 -7.84
N GLN A 146 -14.34 23.84 -7.67
CA GLN A 146 -15.02 24.83 -6.82
C GLN A 146 -16.44 25.12 -7.31
N SER A 147 -16.66 25.18 -8.62
CA SER A 147 -17.98 25.38 -9.21
C SER A 147 -18.90 24.18 -8.97
N GLU A 148 -18.38 22.95 -9.11
CA GLU A 148 -19.13 21.72 -8.86
C GLU A 148 -19.48 21.54 -7.37
N ILE A 149 -18.56 21.87 -6.47
CA ILE A 149 -18.82 21.89 -5.02
C ILE A 149 -19.96 22.87 -4.70
N HIS A 150 -19.99 24.03 -5.34
CA HIS A 150 -21.07 25.00 -5.15
C HIS A 150 -22.41 24.44 -5.63
N ALA A 151 -22.45 23.86 -6.84
CA ALA A 151 -23.66 23.27 -7.41
C ALA A 151 -24.21 22.09 -6.59
N THR A 152 -23.33 21.23 -6.09
CA THR A 152 -23.70 20.08 -5.23
C THR A 152 -24.17 20.53 -3.85
N SER A 153 -23.55 21.55 -3.26
CA SER A 153 -24.01 22.19 -2.02
C SER A 153 -25.43 22.74 -2.14
N ASP A 154 -25.74 23.40 -3.25
CA ASP A 154 -27.09 23.90 -3.51
C ASP A 154 -28.11 22.78 -3.74
N ALA A 155 -27.71 21.68 -4.38
CA ALA A 155 -28.56 20.49 -4.52
C ALA A 155 -28.85 19.84 -3.15
N LEU A 156 -27.84 19.75 -2.29
CA LEU A 156 -27.98 19.19 -0.94
C LEU A 156 -28.97 20.01 -0.09
N LYS A 157 -28.88 21.35 -0.14
CA LYS A 157 -29.84 22.24 0.53
C LYS A 157 -31.29 22.02 0.06
N ARG A 158 -31.50 21.73 -1.24
CA ARG A 158 -32.84 21.43 -1.76
C ARG A 158 -33.38 20.12 -1.18
N VAL A 159 -32.57 19.07 -1.17
CA VAL A 159 -32.95 17.76 -0.60
C VAL A 159 -33.20 17.85 0.90
N GLU A 160 -32.42 18.65 1.64
CA GLU A 160 -32.66 18.89 3.07
C GLU A 160 -34.00 19.59 3.32
N LYS A 161 -34.38 20.54 2.47
CA LYS A 161 -35.69 21.21 2.54
C LYS A 161 -36.84 20.24 2.27
N GLU A 162 -36.69 19.37 1.27
CA GLU A 162 -37.68 18.33 0.96
C GLU A 162 -37.81 17.32 2.10
N LYS A 163 -36.68 16.89 2.70
CA LYS A 163 -36.68 16.03 3.88
C LYS A 163 -37.43 16.66 5.05
N ALA A 164 -37.21 17.95 5.31
CA ALA A 164 -37.91 18.67 6.38
C ALA A 164 -39.44 18.66 6.16
N ALA A 165 -39.89 18.92 4.93
CA ALA A 165 -41.32 18.89 4.59
C ALA A 165 -41.94 17.49 4.76
N VAL A 166 -41.22 16.41 4.40
CA VAL A 166 -41.70 15.03 4.59
C VAL A 166 -41.83 14.68 6.07
N VAL A 167 -40.88 15.10 6.90
CA VAL A 167 -40.92 14.88 8.36
C VAL A 167 -42.10 15.60 9.00
N GLU A 168 -42.37 16.84 8.57
CA GLU A 168 -43.53 17.63 9.02
C GLU A 168 -44.85 16.91 8.68
N ASN A 169 -45.05 16.50 7.44
CA ASN A 169 -46.23 15.74 7.01
C ASN A 169 -46.43 14.43 7.79
N LEU A 170 -45.34 13.72 8.11
CA LEU A 170 -45.38 12.51 8.93
C LEU A 170 -45.84 12.79 10.37
N SER A 171 -45.44 13.93 10.93
CA SER A 171 -45.85 14.36 12.26
C SER A 171 -47.35 14.68 12.31
N GLU A 172 -47.87 15.34 11.27
CA GLU A 172 -49.30 15.63 11.12
C GLU A 172 -50.12 14.34 10.97
N LEU A 173 -49.69 13.40 10.11
CA LEU A 173 -50.35 12.11 9.95
C LEU A 173 -50.37 11.30 11.25
N ARG A 174 -49.28 11.34 12.04
CA ARG A 174 -49.25 10.73 13.38
C ARG A 174 -50.25 11.36 14.32
N GLY A 175 -50.37 12.69 14.31
CA GLY A 175 -51.38 13.41 15.08
C GLY A 175 -52.81 12.98 14.71
N HIS A 176 -53.13 12.94 13.42
CA HIS A 176 -54.44 12.49 12.94
C HIS A 176 -54.75 11.04 13.32
N ASN A 177 -53.78 10.13 13.21
CA ASN A 177 -53.96 8.73 13.57
C ASN A 177 -54.23 8.58 15.08
N THR A 178 -53.55 9.36 15.92
CA THR A 178 -53.75 9.37 17.38
C THR A 178 -55.16 9.86 17.72
N SER A 179 -55.58 10.99 17.12
CA SER A 179 -56.92 11.56 17.33
C SER A 179 -58.04 10.62 16.88
N LEU A 180 -57.92 10.00 15.70
CA LEU A 180 -58.89 9.00 15.22
C LEU A 180 -58.94 7.78 16.14
N GLN A 181 -57.79 7.36 16.69
CA GLN A 181 -57.74 6.23 17.60
C GLN A 181 -58.42 6.54 18.94
N GLU A 182 -58.31 7.79 19.44
CA GLU A 182 -59.06 8.28 20.60
C GLU A 182 -60.57 8.32 20.34
N GLN A 183 -60.99 8.83 19.17
CA GLN A 183 -62.40 8.84 18.76
C GLN A 183 -62.99 7.44 18.66
N LEU A 184 -62.24 6.47 18.13
CA LEU A 184 -62.66 5.08 18.05
C LEU A 184 -62.86 4.47 19.44
N THR A 185 -61.97 4.75 20.40
CA THR A 185 -62.14 4.30 21.79
C THR A 185 -63.38 4.90 22.44
N LEU A 186 -63.68 6.18 22.18
CA LEU A 186 -64.85 6.85 22.73
C LEU A 186 -66.15 6.28 22.13
N SER A 187 -66.18 6.05 20.81
CA SER A 187 -67.31 5.44 20.11
C SER A 187 -67.57 4.01 20.57
N ARG A 188 -66.52 3.21 20.83
CA ARG A 188 -66.66 1.88 21.46
C ARG A 188 -67.35 1.94 22.82
N ALA A 189 -66.92 2.85 23.69
CA ALA A 189 -67.50 2.97 25.02
C ALA A 189 -68.99 3.34 24.96
N LEU A 190 -69.37 4.24 24.03
CA LEU A 190 -70.78 4.60 23.80
C LEU A 190 -71.59 3.43 23.25
N HIS A 191 -71.02 2.65 22.33
CA HIS A 191 -71.67 1.47 21.77
C HIS A 191 -71.94 0.40 22.85
N ASP A 192 -70.96 0.13 23.71
CA ASP A 192 -71.09 -0.83 24.81
C ASP A 192 -72.18 -0.39 25.80
N GLU A 193 -72.31 0.91 26.07
CA GLU A 193 -73.36 1.45 26.94
C GLU A 193 -74.75 1.35 26.31
N ALA A 194 -74.87 1.61 24.99
CA ALA A 194 -76.12 1.42 24.26
C ALA A 194 -76.58 -0.04 24.26
N ILE A 195 -75.66 -1.00 24.15
CA ILE A 195 -75.95 -2.43 24.25
C ILE A 195 -76.52 -2.76 25.64
N LYS A 196 -75.89 -2.28 26.72
CA LYS A 196 -76.39 -2.51 28.10
C LYS A 196 -77.79 -1.94 28.31
N GLN A 197 -78.06 -0.73 27.82
CA GLN A 197 -79.39 -0.13 27.91
C GLN A 197 -80.45 -0.93 27.16
N LYS A 198 -80.11 -1.43 25.97
CA LYS A 198 -80.99 -2.30 25.19
C LYS A 198 -81.30 -3.61 25.92
N GLU A 199 -80.31 -4.24 26.54
CA GLU A 199 -80.50 -5.48 27.32
C GLU A 199 -81.38 -5.26 28.55
N ALA A 200 -81.21 -4.13 29.24
CA ALA A 200 -82.06 -3.75 30.38
C ALA A 200 -83.52 -3.55 29.96
N LEU A 201 -83.77 -2.79 28.89
CA LEU A 201 -85.11 -2.59 28.34
C LEU A 201 -85.73 -3.90 27.84
N GLY A 202 -84.93 -4.78 27.23
CA GLY A 202 -85.38 -6.11 26.81
C GLY A 202 -85.86 -6.97 27.97
N SER A 203 -85.18 -6.88 29.13
CA SER A 203 -85.57 -7.57 30.36
C SER A 203 -86.85 -7.00 30.96
N GLU A 204 -87.01 -5.68 30.95
CA GLU A 204 -88.23 -4.99 31.41
C GLU A 204 -89.45 -5.38 30.57
N VAL A 205 -89.32 -5.38 29.23
CA VAL A 205 -90.38 -5.83 28.32
C VAL A 205 -90.75 -7.29 28.56
N ALA A 206 -89.78 -8.16 28.84
CA ALA A 206 -90.05 -9.56 29.17
C ALA A 206 -90.86 -9.70 30.47
N CYS A 207 -90.55 -8.90 31.49
CA CYS A 207 -91.28 -8.86 32.77
C CYS A 207 -92.74 -8.41 32.56
N LEU A 208 -92.94 -7.28 31.87
CA LEU A 208 -94.26 -6.74 31.56
C LEU A 208 -95.11 -7.70 30.72
N ARG A 209 -94.51 -8.40 29.74
CA ARG A 209 -95.20 -9.45 28.99
C ARG A 209 -95.67 -10.60 29.89
N GLY A 210 -94.85 -10.99 30.87
CA GLY A 210 -95.21 -12.01 31.85
C GLY A 210 -96.36 -11.59 32.78
N GLU A 211 -96.34 -10.34 33.27
CA GLU A 211 -97.42 -9.80 34.09
C GLU A 211 -98.74 -9.66 33.31
N LEU A 212 -98.68 -9.14 32.07
CA LEU A 212 -99.84 -9.02 31.20
C LEU A 212 -100.48 -10.39 30.93
N GLN A 213 -99.67 -11.44 30.76
CA GLN A 213 -100.15 -12.79 30.55
C GLN A 213 -100.90 -13.33 31.77
N LYS A 214 -100.36 -13.15 32.99
CA LYS A 214 -101.04 -13.53 34.23
C LYS A 214 -102.39 -12.83 34.39
N VAL A 215 -102.43 -11.51 34.15
CA VAL A 215 -103.68 -10.73 34.26
C VAL A 215 -104.72 -11.20 33.23
N ARG A 216 -104.29 -11.60 32.02
CA ARG A 216 -105.20 -12.19 31.02
C ARG A 216 -105.77 -13.53 31.48
N GLU A 217 -104.94 -14.40 32.02
CA GLU A 217 -105.34 -15.71 32.54
C GLU A 217 -106.33 -15.57 33.72
N ASP A 218 -106.05 -14.65 34.65
CA ASP A 218 -106.94 -14.36 35.78
C ASP A 218 -108.29 -13.81 35.32
N ARG A 219 -108.29 -12.86 34.35
CA ARG A 219 -109.52 -12.33 33.74
C ARG A 219 -110.33 -13.44 33.09
N ASP A 220 -109.70 -14.30 32.30
CA ASP A 220 -110.41 -15.37 31.58
C ASP A 220 -111.02 -16.40 32.55
N CYS A 221 -110.36 -16.66 33.67
CA CYS A 221 -110.90 -17.46 34.76
C CYS A 221 -112.13 -16.82 35.41
N GLN A 222 -112.05 -15.52 35.75
CA GLN A 222 -113.16 -14.76 36.34
C GLN A 222 -114.34 -14.62 35.37
N LEU A 223 -114.09 -14.38 34.08
CA LEU A 223 -115.12 -14.29 33.04
C LEU A 223 -115.89 -15.61 32.91
N SER A 224 -115.19 -16.74 32.98
CA SER A 224 -115.80 -18.08 32.99
C SER A 224 -116.69 -18.27 34.22
N GLN A 225 -116.28 -17.74 35.38
CA GLN A 225 -117.07 -17.80 36.61
C GLN A 225 -118.32 -16.91 36.53
N VAL A 226 -118.23 -15.71 35.95
CA VAL A 226 -119.38 -14.82 35.70
C VAL A 226 -120.38 -15.45 34.73
N GLN A 227 -119.91 -16.13 33.69
CA GLN A 227 -120.78 -16.84 32.75
C GLN A 227 -121.52 -18.01 33.43
N ALA A 228 -120.84 -18.75 34.31
CA ALA A 228 -121.46 -19.83 35.08
C ALA A 228 -122.53 -19.31 36.04
N LEU A 229 -122.23 -18.24 36.80
CA LEU A 229 -123.18 -17.60 37.71
C LEU A 229 -124.36 -16.98 36.96
N SER A 230 -124.12 -16.35 35.81
CA SER A 230 -125.18 -15.83 34.94
C SER A 230 -126.10 -16.93 34.42
N ALA A 231 -125.55 -18.09 34.04
CA ALA A 231 -126.34 -19.25 33.64
C ALA A 231 -127.17 -19.84 34.81
N GLU A 232 -126.62 -19.83 36.04
CA GLU A 232 -127.38 -20.16 37.25
C GLU A 232 -128.51 -19.16 37.51
N ILE A 233 -128.27 -17.86 37.39
CA ILE A 233 -129.30 -16.82 37.55
C ILE A 233 -130.45 -17.04 36.56
N VAL A 234 -130.17 -17.40 35.31
CA VAL A 234 -131.21 -17.73 34.31
C VAL A 234 -131.99 -18.98 34.72
N LYS A 235 -131.32 -20.04 35.18
CA LYS A 235 -132.00 -21.26 35.70
C LYS A 235 -132.88 -20.99 36.91
N TYR A 236 -132.42 -20.16 37.86
CA TYR A 236 -133.20 -19.77 39.03
C TYR A 236 -134.38 -18.86 38.67
N LYS A 237 -134.25 -17.99 37.67
CA LYS A 237 -135.38 -17.20 37.13
C LYS A 237 -136.49 -18.07 36.52
N GLU A 238 -136.13 -19.22 35.93
CA GLU A 238 -137.11 -20.18 35.37
C GLU A 238 -137.75 -21.09 36.43
N CYS A 239 -137.09 -21.29 37.59
CA CYS A 239 -137.56 -22.16 38.67
C CYS A 239 -137.97 -21.38 39.94
N THR A 240 -139.28 -21.10 40.06
CA THR A 240 -140.04 -20.78 41.29
C THR A 240 -139.92 -19.41 41.98
N GLY A 241 -141.10 -18.87 42.35
CA GLY A 241 -141.28 -17.69 43.20
C GLY A 241 -141.07 -17.97 44.70
N LYS A 242 -139.84 -18.31 45.11
CA LYS A 242 -139.40 -18.17 46.51
C LYS A 242 -137.98 -17.57 46.60
N SER A 243 -137.87 -16.57 47.47
CA SER A 243 -136.70 -15.80 47.93
C SER A 243 -135.95 -14.94 46.90
N ILE A 244 -136.54 -13.75 46.66
CA ILE A 244 -135.89 -12.55 46.08
C ILE A 244 -134.52 -12.24 46.73
N ALA A 245 -134.34 -12.57 48.01
CA ALA A 245 -133.10 -12.30 48.75
C ALA A 245 -131.88 -13.06 48.22
N GLU A 246 -132.03 -14.34 47.83
CA GLU A 246 -130.90 -15.13 47.32
C GLU A 246 -130.48 -14.67 45.91
N LEU A 247 -131.47 -14.31 45.10
CA LEU A 247 -131.27 -13.73 43.77
C LEU A 247 -130.59 -12.35 43.86
N ASP A 248 -130.93 -11.53 44.85
CA ASP A 248 -130.26 -10.25 45.12
C ASP A 248 -128.80 -10.46 45.56
N THR A 249 -128.51 -11.44 46.42
CA THR A 249 -127.11 -11.77 46.78
C THR A 249 -126.27 -12.29 45.59
N LEU A 250 -126.86 -13.08 44.70
CA LEU A 250 -126.17 -13.53 43.49
C LEU A 250 -126.00 -12.40 42.47
N THR A 251 -127.02 -11.56 42.31
CA THR A 251 -126.97 -10.39 41.42
C THR A 251 -125.94 -9.36 41.91
N THR A 252 -125.85 -9.12 43.22
CA THR A 252 -124.83 -8.24 43.81
C THR A 252 -123.42 -8.80 43.61
N LYS A 253 -123.19 -10.10 43.82
CA LYS A 253 -121.90 -10.75 43.49
C LYS A 253 -121.56 -10.67 42.01
N THR A 254 -122.53 -10.86 41.11
CA THR A 254 -122.31 -10.71 39.66
C THR A 254 -121.95 -9.27 39.32
N ASN A 255 -122.61 -8.28 39.91
CA ASN A 255 -122.30 -6.86 39.70
C ASN A 255 -120.91 -6.48 40.26
N GLU A 256 -120.50 -7.03 41.40
CA GLU A 256 -119.16 -6.84 41.97
C GLU A 256 -118.07 -7.46 41.07
N LEU A 257 -118.31 -8.67 40.55
CA LEU A 257 -117.41 -9.31 39.60
C LEU A 257 -117.36 -8.58 38.26
N GLU A 258 -118.48 -8.07 37.74
CA GLU A 258 -118.51 -7.22 36.55
C GLU A 258 -117.75 -5.91 36.75
N SER A 259 -117.90 -5.28 37.92
CA SER A 259 -117.12 -4.09 38.28
C SER A 259 -115.62 -4.40 38.33
N THR A 260 -115.24 -5.56 38.86
CA THR A 260 -113.85 -6.03 38.90
C THR A 260 -113.32 -6.31 37.49
N CYS A 261 -114.10 -6.97 36.63
CA CYS A 261 -113.77 -7.22 35.22
C CYS A 261 -113.60 -5.92 34.42
N LEU A 262 -114.43 -4.90 34.68
CA LEU A 262 -114.30 -3.58 34.08
C LEU A 262 -113.01 -2.88 34.55
N SER A 263 -112.71 -2.93 35.85
CA SER A 263 -111.45 -2.38 36.40
C SER A 263 -110.21 -3.08 35.80
N GLN A 264 -110.25 -4.41 35.69
CA GLN A 264 -109.16 -5.18 35.06
C GLN A 264 -109.04 -4.90 33.57
N SER A 265 -110.17 -4.71 32.85
CA SER A 265 -110.15 -4.34 31.43
C SER A 265 -109.51 -2.97 31.22
N GLU A 266 -109.80 -2.02 32.11
CA GLU A 266 -109.17 -0.70 32.10
C GLU A 266 -107.67 -0.77 32.44
N GLN A 267 -107.28 -1.66 33.36
CA GLN A 267 -105.87 -1.92 33.68
C GLN A 267 -105.13 -2.60 32.53
N ILE A 268 -105.76 -3.54 31.83
CA ILE A 268 -105.24 -4.16 30.61
C ILE A 268 -105.05 -3.10 29.52
N ARG A 269 -106.02 -2.19 29.35
CA ARG A 269 -105.92 -1.09 28.39
C ARG A 269 -104.70 -0.20 28.70
N ARG A 270 -104.51 0.17 29.97
CA ARG A 270 -103.33 0.94 30.41
C ARG A 270 -102.02 0.18 30.19
N LEU A 271 -101.97 -1.11 30.51
CA LEU A 271 -100.79 -1.94 30.29
C LEU A 271 -100.50 -2.13 28.80
N GLN A 272 -101.52 -2.23 27.94
CA GLN A 272 -101.36 -2.27 26.48
C GLN A 272 -100.81 -0.95 25.93
N GLU A 273 -101.28 0.18 26.43
CA GLU A 273 -100.74 1.50 26.08
C GLU A 273 -99.28 1.65 26.54
N GLN A 274 -98.95 1.20 27.75
CA GLN A 274 -97.57 1.19 28.27
C GLN A 274 -96.67 0.25 27.47
N LEU A 275 -97.15 -0.95 27.11
CA LEU A 275 -96.41 -1.91 26.28
C LEU A 275 -96.17 -1.34 24.88
N ALA A 276 -97.17 -0.72 24.25
CA ALA A 276 -97.02 -0.10 22.94
C ALA A 276 -96.01 1.07 22.98
N PHE A 277 -96.00 1.84 24.06
CA PHE A 277 -95.01 2.90 24.28
C PHE A 277 -93.60 2.32 24.49
N ALA A 278 -93.47 1.25 25.26
CA ALA A 278 -92.20 0.57 25.51
C ALA A 278 -91.63 -0.10 24.23
N ASP A 279 -92.46 -0.81 23.45
CA ASP A 279 -92.07 -1.40 22.18
C ASP A 279 -91.61 -0.33 21.18
N LYS A 280 -92.29 0.83 21.14
CA LYS A 280 -91.89 1.95 20.28
C LYS A 280 -90.55 2.58 20.73
N ARG A 281 -90.31 2.70 22.04
CA ARG A 281 -89.01 3.12 22.59
C ARG A 281 -87.91 2.11 22.26
N LEU A 282 -88.18 0.82 22.37
CA LEU A 282 -87.23 -0.24 22.03
C LEU A 282 -86.88 -0.21 20.53
N GLN A 283 -87.87 0.05 19.68
CA GLN A 283 -87.65 0.15 18.23
C GLN A 283 -86.75 1.36 17.87
N LEU A 284 -86.99 2.53 18.47
CA LEU A 284 -86.15 3.71 18.32
C LEU A 284 -84.72 3.47 18.83
N SER A 285 -84.57 2.82 19.98
CA SER A 285 -83.27 2.46 20.55
C SER A 285 -82.52 1.46 19.66
N ASN A 286 -83.20 0.47 19.09
CA ASN A 286 -82.61 -0.48 18.13
C ASN A 286 -82.11 0.21 16.86
N MET A 287 -82.87 1.17 16.32
CA MET A 287 -82.44 1.95 15.15
C MET A 287 -81.19 2.78 15.48
N SER A 288 -81.17 3.49 16.60
CA SER A 288 -80.01 4.28 17.04
C SER A 288 -78.76 3.42 17.32
N ALA A 289 -78.93 2.23 17.90
CA ALA A 289 -77.84 1.27 18.11
C ALA A 289 -77.29 0.70 16.79
N MET A 290 -78.12 0.62 15.75
CA MET A 290 -77.72 0.13 14.43
C MET A 290 -76.95 1.20 13.64
N GLU A 291 -77.35 2.47 13.75
CA GLU A 291 -76.62 3.62 13.19
C GLU A 291 -75.22 3.76 13.81
N THR A 292 -75.13 3.78 15.14
CA THR A 292 -73.83 3.86 15.85
C THR A 292 -72.91 2.68 15.54
N ARG A 293 -73.45 1.48 15.32
CA ARG A 293 -72.67 0.32 14.88
C ARG A 293 -72.09 0.50 13.48
N SER A 294 -72.86 1.11 12.57
CA SER A 294 -72.41 1.40 11.20
C SER A 294 -71.27 2.42 11.20
N GLU A 295 -71.42 3.51 11.95
CA GLU A 295 -70.38 4.54 12.10
C GLU A 295 -69.07 3.97 12.69
N PHE A 296 -69.19 3.06 13.65
CA PHE A 296 -68.02 2.39 14.24
C PHE A 296 -67.26 1.51 13.23
N GLU A 297 -67.96 0.75 12.38
CA GLU A 297 -67.34 -0.07 11.32
C GLU A 297 -66.63 0.82 10.27
N GLU A 298 -67.22 1.95 9.89
CA GLU A 298 -66.60 2.91 8.95
C GLU A 298 -65.32 3.53 9.52
N GLN A 299 -65.34 3.99 10.78
CA GLN A 299 -64.13 4.52 11.44
C GLN A 299 -63.02 3.48 11.57
N LYS A 300 -63.37 2.23 11.85
CA LYS A 300 -62.43 1.11 11.95
C LYS A 300 -61.75 0.83 10.60
N ALA A 301 -62.47 0.91 9.50
CA ALA A 301 -61.92 0.76 8.15
C ALA A 301 -60.94 1.90 7.82
N LEU A 302 -61.26 3.14 8.16
CA LEU A 302 -60.41 4.30 7.91
C LEU A 302 -59.08 4.22 8.67
N ILE A 303 -59.10 3.80 9.93
CA ILE A 303 -57.88 3.62 10.74
C ILE A 303 -56.97 2.54 10.14
N HIS A 304 -57.56 1.48 9.56
CA HIS A 304 -56.79 0.43 8.90
C HIS A 304 -56.08 0.95 7.64
N ASP A 305 -56.76 1.74 6.80
CA ASP A 305 -56.16 2.37 5.62
C ASP A 305 -54.99 3.29 5.99
N LEU A 306 -55.17 4.16 6.99
CA LEU A 306 -54.13 5.08 7.44
C LEU A 306 -52.89 4.36 7.99
N LYS A 307 -53.07 3.22 8.68
CA LYS A 307 -51.95 2.39 9.14
C LYS A 307 -51.16 1.78 7.99
N ASN A 308 -51.83 1.33 6.93
CA ASN A 308 -51.17 0.79 5.74
C ASN A 308 -50.38 1.88 5.01
N ARG A 309 -50.94 3.09 4.89
CA ARG A 309 -50.25 4.25 4.30
C ARG A 309 -49.02 4.68 5.10
N LEU A 310 -49.08 4.59 6.43
CA LEU A 310 -47.93 4.89 7.30
C LEU A 310 -46.80 3.88 7.07
N ALA A 311 -47.12 2.59 7.01
CA ALA A 311 -46.15 1.53 6.78
C ALA A 311 -45.45 1.67 5.40
N ASP A 312 -46.21 2.03 4.36
CA ASP A 312 -45.66 2.24 3.02
C ASP A 312 -44.72 3.47 2.95
N ALA A 313 -45.02 4.51 3.72
CA ALA A 313 -44.17 5.70 3.84
C ALA A 313 -42.85 5.39 4.59
N ASP A 314 -42.91 4.61 5.67
CA ASP A 314 -41.71 4.19 6.42
C ASP A 314 -40.78 3.33 5.55
N LEU A 315 -41.34 2.47 4.69
CA LEU A 315 -40.58 1.62 3.78
C LEU A 315 -39.81 2.45 2.75
N LYS A 316 -40.43 3.50 2.18
CA LYS A 316 -39.79 4.42 1.23
C LYS A 316 -38.63 5.20 1.85
N ILE A 317 -38.69 5.54 3.14
CA ILE A 317 -37.59 6.20 3.85
C ILE A 317 -36.39 5.24 3.98
N VAL A 318 -36.63 3.99 4.36
CA VAL A 318 -35.57 2.98 4.49
C VAL A 318 -34.89 2.69 3.14
N GLU A 319 -35.67 2.63 2.06
CA GLU A 319 -35.14 2.49 0.70
C GLU A 319 -34.33 3.73 0.28
N GLY A 320 -34.81 4.94 0.58
CA GLY A 320 -34.08 6.18 0.36
C GLY A 320 -32.74 6.25 1.10
N GLU A 321 -32.67 5.77 2.34
CA GLU A 321 -31.41 5.70 3.09
C GLU A 321 -30.43 4.67 2.52
N LYS A 322 -30.93 3.51 2.05
CA LYS A 322 -30.11 2.52 1.36
C LYS A 322 -29.56 3.06 0.04
N LEU A 323 -30.39 3.78 -0.73
CA LEU A 323 -29.97 4.40 -1.98
C LEU A 323 -28.95 5.52 -1.73
N ARG A 324 -29.13 6.34 -0.68
CA ARG A 324 -28.13 7.34 -0.24
C ARG A 324 -26.79 6.71 0.10
N LYS A 325 -26.78 5.60 0.86
CA LYS A 325 -25.54 4.86 1.19
C LYS A 325 -24.87 4.28 -0.06
N LYS A 326 -25.67 3.83 -1.04
CA LYS A 326 -25.17 3.32 -2.32
C LYS A 326 -24.55 4.44 -3.17
N LEU A 327 -25.26 5.56 -3.36
CA LEU A 327 -24.77 6.75 -4.07
C LEU A 327 -23.55 7.38 -3.39
N HIS A 328 -23.49 7.42 -2.05
CA HIS A 328 -22.33 7.89 -1.31
C HIS A 328 -21.07 7.07 -1.60
N ASN A 329 -21.22 5.77 -1.88
CA ASN A 329 -20.12 4.90 -2.31
C ASN A 329 -19.84 4.97 -3.82
N THR A 330 -20.80 5.41 -4.64
CA THR A 330 -20.61 5.59 -6.09
C THR A 330 -20.01 6.95 -6.45
N ILE A 331 -20.26 8.01 -5.66
CA ILE A 331 -19.71 9.37 -5.87
C ILE A 331 -18.18 9.42 -5.63
N LEU A 332 -17.60 8.40 -4.98
CA LEU A 332 -16.13 8.25 -4.85
C LEU A 332 -15.47 7.56 -6.05
N SER A 333 -16.23 7.18 -7.07
CA SER A 333 -15.72 6.37 -8.17
C SER A 333 -16.48 6.63 -9.46
N GLU A 334 -16.42 7.85 -10.01
CA GLU A 334 -16.71 8.07 -11.43
C GLU A 334 -16.21 9.42 -11.96
N THR A 335 -15.13 9.42 -12.75
CA THR A 335 -15.04 10.17 -14.03
C THR A 335 -13.86 9.69 -14.91
N LEU A 336 -14.16 8.78 -15.85
CA LEU A 336 -13.99 8.85 -17.32
C LEU A 336 -13.26 10.11 -17.88
N LEU A 337 -12.41 10.14 -18.93
CA LEU A 337 -12.06 9.27 -20.08
C LEU A 337 -10.83 9.87 -20.86
N SER A 338 -10.15 9.02 -21.66
CA SER A 338 -9.62 9.18 -23.06
C SER A 338 -8.89 10.47 -23.50
N ASP A 339 -7.89 10.50 -24.41
CA ASP A 339 -7.11 9.53 -25.20
C ASP A 339 -5.86 10.25 -25.75
N ASP A 340 -4.88 9.46 -26.18
CA ASP A 340 -3.85 9.70 -27.20
C ASP A 340 -3.02 11.00 -27.27
N ALA A 341 -1.71 10.85 -27.04
CA ALA A 341 -0.70 11.43 -27.94
C ALA A 341 0.63 10.64 -27.90
N VAL A 342 0.99 10.17 -29.10
CA VAL A 342 2.22 9.53 -29.55
C VAL A 342 3.49 10.20 -29.00
N GLY A 343 4.33 9.40 -28.35
CA GLY A 343 5.71 9.72 -28.02
C GLY A 343 6.49 8.41 -27.87
N THR A 344 7.44 8.18 -28.77
CA THR A 344 8.31 7.02 -28.86
C THR A 344 9.24 6.93 -27.64
N ASP A 345 8.70 6.42 -26.55
CA ASP A 345 9.46 5.80 -25.48
C ASP A 345 8.74 4.48 -25.20
N THR A 346 9.39 3.35 -25.47
CA THR A 346 8.77 2.04 -25.29
C THR A 346 8.60 1.79 -23.79
N LYS A 347 7.50 2.28 -23.21
CA LYS A 347 7.16 2.06 -21.80
C LYS A 347 7.13 0.56 -21.55
N VAL A 348 8.04 0.10 -20.69
CA VAL A 348 8.16 -1.30 -20.28
C VAL A 348 6.92 -1.77 -19.54
N VAL A 349 6.35 -0.89 -18.71
CA VAL A 349 5.12 -1.12 -17.97
C VAL A 349 4.06 -0.14 -18.46
N SER A 350 2.88 -0.64 -18.78
CA SER A 350 1.70 0.17 -19.09
C SER A 350 0.50 -0.30 -18.29
N PHE A 351 -0.42 0.61 -18.02
CA PHE A 351 -1.62 0.33 -17.23
C PHE A 351 -2.84 0.45 -18.15
N PRO A 352 -3.63 -0.63 -18.33
CA PRO A 352 -4.81 -0.60 -19.17
C PRO A 352 -5.81 0.46 -18.71
N THR A 353 -6.31 1.26 -19.65
CA THR A 353 -7.37 2.26 -19.43
C THR A 353 -8.77 1.73 -19.71
N ALA A 354 -8.89 0.49 -20.20
CA ALA A 354 -10.18 -0.15 -20.41
C ALA A 354 -10.93 -0.30 -19.08
N MET A 355 -12.19 0.13 -19.07
CA MET A 355 -13.03 0.24 -17.86
C MET A 355 -13.13 -1.07 -17.06
N GLU A 356 -13.08 -2.22 -17.73
CA GLU A 356 -13.18 -3.55 -17.10
C GLU A 356 -11.97 -3.91 -16.22
N VAL A 357 -10.79 -3.36 -16.54
CA VAL A 357 -9.49 -3.66 -15.89
C VAL A 357 -8.87 -2.43 -15.23
N LEU A 358 -9.56 -1.29 -15.21
CA LEU A 358 -9.08 -0.06 -14.62
C LEU A 358 -8.78 -0.26 -13.12
N GLY A 359 -7.55 0.11 -12.71
CA GLY A 359 -7.07 -0.10 -11.34
C GLY A 359 -6.75 -1.56 -10.96
N ARG A 360 -6.84 -2.50 -11.90
CA ARG A 360 -6.58 -3.94 -11.70
C ARG A 360 -5.64 -4.56 -12.72
N GLY A 361 -5.48 -3.94 -13.89
CA GLY A 361 -4.63 -4.41 -14.97
C GLY A 361 -3.22 -3.84 -14.91
N ILE A 362 -2.25 -4.66 -15.31
CA ILE A 362 -0.88 -4.24 -15.58
C ILE A 362 -0.36 -5.00 -16.81
N ASP A 363 0.24 -4.25 -17.74
CA ASP A 363 0.86 -4.77 -18.94
C ASP A 363 2.37 -4.59 -18.88
N LEU A 364 3.11 -5.63 -19.24
CA LEU A 364 4.56 -5.62 -19.30
C LEU A 364 5.03 -6.00 -20.70
N THR A 365 5.87 -5.17 -21.32
CA THR A 365 6.41 -5.41 -22.66
C THR A 365 7.84 -5.93 -22.57
N GLN A 366 8.09 -7.14 -23.11
CA GLN A 366 9.42 -7.73 -23.22
C GLN A 366 9.70 -8.13 -24.66
N ASN A 367 10.78 -7.63 -25.27
CA ASN A 367 11.18 -7.96 -26.65
C ASN A 367 10.06 -7.77 -27.69
N GLY A 368 9.21 -6.74 -27.51
CA GLY A 368 8.05 -6.48 -28.37
C GLY A 368 6.82 -7.35 -28.09
N GLN A 369 6.90 -8.33 -27.18
CA GLN A 369 5.76 -9.11 -26.72
C GLN A 369 5.12 -8.44 -25.51
N LYS A 370 3.81 -8.17 -25.60
CA LYS A 370 2.99 -7.65 -24.50
C LYS A 370 2.46 -8.79 -23.63
N HIS A 371 2.64 -8.69 -22.32
CA HIS A 371 2.10 -9.61 -21.33
C HIS A 371 1.15 -8.87 -20.38
N SER A 372 -0.12 -9.24 -20.38
CA SER A 372 -1.17 -8.63 -19.55
C SER A 372 -1.47 -9.48 -18.32
N PHE A 373 -1.63 -8.83 -17.18
CA PHE A 373 -1.99 -9.44 -15.90
C PHE A 373 -3.11 -8.65 -15.22
N THR A 374 -3.95 -9.34 -14.46
CA THR A 374 -5.02 -8.75 -13.66
C THR A 374 -4.91 -9.23 -12.22
N TYR A 375 -5.03 -8.31 -11.27
CA TYR A 375 -4.98 -8.55 -9.82
C TYR A 375 -6.16 -7.87 -9.12
N ASP A 376 -6.28 -8.06 -7.81
CA ASP A 376 -7.32 -7.41 -7.00
C ASP A 376 -7.20 -5.88 -7.05
N LYS A 377 -5.97 -5.37 -7.01
CA LYS A 377 -5.62 -3.95 -7.10
C LYS A 377 -4.21 -3.79 -7.70
N VAL A 378 -4.04 -2.78 -8.55
CA VAL A 378 -2.73 -2.33 -9.05
C VAL A 378 -2.53 -0.89 -8.62
N PHE A 379 -1.44 -0.64 -7.89
CA PHE A 379 -1.03 0.71 -7.50
C PHE A 379 -0.14 1.32 -8.57
N MET A 380 -0.40 2.58 -8.89
CA MET A 380 0.33 3.40 -9.84
C MET A 380 1.61 3.97 -9.20
N PRO A 381 2.63 4.35 -9.99
CA PRO A 381 3.84 4.96 -9.45
C PRO A 381 3.61 6.24 -8.64
N ASP A 382 2.50 6.94 -8.90
CA ASP A 382 2.11 8.18 -8.22
C ASP A 382 1.30 7.93 -6.93
N ASP A 383 0.86 6.68 -6.68
CA ASP A 383 0.14 6.34 -5.45
C ASP A 383 1.09 6.43 -4.25
N SER A 384 0.66 7.15 -3.22
CA SER A 384 1.46 7.39 -2.02
C SER A 384 1.43 6.22 -1.04
N GLN A 385 2.30 6.25 -0.03
CA GLN A 385 2.27 5.29 1.08
C GLN A 385 0.95 5.33 1.86
N GLU A 386 0.29 6.50 1.89
CA GLU A 386 -1.04 6.64 2.49
C GLU A 386 -2.08 5.90 1.66
N ASP A 387 -2.10 6.11 0.34
CA ASP A 387 -3.07 5.48 -0.56
C ASP A 387 -2.99 3.94 -0.50
N VAL A 388 -1.76 3.42 -0.46
CA VAL A 388 -1.51 1.99 -0.28
C VAL A 388 -2.00 1.49 1.09
N PHE A 389 -1.80 2.28 2.15
CA PHE A 389 -2.23 1.90 3.49
C PHE A 389 -3.75 1.95 3.68
N VAL A 390 -4.42 2.94 3.10
CA VAL A 390 -5.88 3.09 3.17
C VAL A 390 -6.57 1.82 2.64
N GLU A 391 -6.11 1.29 1.51
CA GLU A 391 -6.67 0.07 0.90
C GLU A 391 -6.55 -1.16 1.83
N ILE A 392 -5.46 -1.26 2.60
CA ILE A 392 -5.17 -2.44 3.44
C ILE A 392 -5.55 -2.26 4.92
N SER A 393 -5.90 -1.04 5.35
CA SER A 393 -6.23 -0.69 6.74
C SER A 393 -7.28 -1.60 7.39
N GLN A 394 -8.21 -2.14 6.60
CA GLN A 394 -9.25 -3.07 7.06
C GLN A 394 -8.70 -4.46 7.45
N LEU A 395 -7.57 -4.87 6.87
CA LEU A 395 -6.86 -6.08 7.31
C LEU A 395 -6.21 -5.86 8.66
N VAL A 396 -5.67 -4.66 8.93
CA VAL A 396 -5.14 -4.29 10.25
C VAL A 396 -6.27 -4.31 11.29
N GLN A 397 -7.43 -3.74 10.95
CA GLN A 397 -8.62 -3.81 11.81
C GLN A 397 -9.05 -5.26 12.08
N SER A 398 -8.99 -6.14 11.07
CA SER A 398 -9.31 -7.55 11.26
C SER A 398 -8.42 -8.23 12.30
N ALA A 399 -7.15 -7.83 12.42
CA ALA A 399 -6.29 -8.36 13.49
C ALA A 399 -6.81 -7.95 14.88
N LEU A 400 -7.24 -6.70 15.07
CA LEU A 400 -7.86 -6.23 16.32
C LEU A 400 -9.16 -6.96 16.66
N ASP A 401 -9.92 -7.35 15.64
CA ASP A 401 -11.18 -8.08 15.81
C ASP A 401 -10.98 -9.56 16.18
N GLY A 402 -9.74 -10.06 16.19
CA GLY A 402 -9.37 -11.43 16.56
C GLY A 402 -9.14 -12.36 15.37
N TYR A 403 -8.80 -11.83 14.19
CA TYR A 403 -8.36 -12.66 13.06
C TYR A 403 -6.84 -12.77 13.00
N LYS A 404 -6.35 -13.86 12.41
CA LYS A 404 -4.98 -13.95 11.93
C LYS A 404 -4.88 -13.24 10.59
N VAL A 405 -3.87 -12.38 10.46
CA VAL A 405 -3.62 -11.57 9.29
C VAL A 405 -2.16 -11.71 8.91
N CYS A 406 -1.90 -11.93 7.62
CA CYS A 406 -0.57 -12.04 7.08
C CYS A 406 -0.44 -11.15 5.84
N ILE A 407 0.46 -10.18 5.89
CA ILE A 407 0.78 -9.30 4.76
C ILE A 407 2.25 -9.47 4.46
N PHE A 408 2.59 -9.80 3.22
CA PHE A 408 4.00 -9.95 2.82
C PHE A 408 4.31 -9.27 1.51
N ALA A 409 5.52 -8.71 1.41
CA ALA A 409 6.02 -8.02 0.23
C ALA A 409 7.00 -8.92 -0.53
N TYR A 410 6.76 -9.08 -1.83
CA TYR A 410 7.51 -9.95 -2.73
C TYR A 410 8.01 -9.18 -3.96
N GLY A 411 9.18 -9.54 -4.49
CA GLY A 411 9.77 -8.94 -5.68
C GLY A 411 11.29 -8.91 -5.63
N GLN A 412 11.92 -8.47 -6.72
CA GLN A 412 13.39 -8.37 -6.80
C GLN A 412 13.95 -7.32 -5.83
N THR A 413 15.24 -7.40 -5.53
CA THR A 413 15.96 -6.32 -4.86
C THR A 413 15.82 -5.01 -5.62
N GLY A 414 15.56 -3.92 -4.89
CA GLY A 414 15.36 -2.59 -5.45
C GLY A 414 13.94 -2.29 -5.96
N SER A 415 13.01 -3.26 -5.97
CA SER A 415 11.64 -3.01 -6.46
C SER A 415 10.72 -2.27 -5.49
N GLY A 416 11.15 -2.04 -4.24
CA GLY A 416 10.40 -1.25 -3.26
C GLY A 416 9.80 -2.01 -2.07
N LYS A 417 10.07 -3.32 -1.89
CA LYS A 417 9.52 -4.12 -0.77
C LYS A 417 9.70 -3.48 0.61
N THR A 418 10.95 -3.17 0.98
CA THR A 418 11.28 -2.53 2.26
C THR A 418 10.69 -1.12 2.35
N TYR A 419 10.59 -0.40 1.23
CA TYR A 419 9.91 0.89 1.21
C TYR A 419 8.41 0.72 1.50
N THR A 420 7.70 -0.21 0.87
CA THR A 420 6.31 -0.52 1.19
C THR A 420 6.14 -0.91 2.66
N MET A 421 6.98 -1.79 3.20
CA MET A 421 6.82 -2.28 4.58
C MET A 421 7.25 -1.28 5.65
N MET A 422 8.45 -0.72 5.54
CA MET A 422 9.04 0.17 6.56
C MET A 422 8.88 1.65 6.21
N GLY A 423 9.01 1.98 4.93
CA GLY A 423 9.06 3.36 4.46
C GLY A 423 10.43 4.01 4.64
N LYS A 424 10.45 5.34 4.65
CA LYS A 424 11.62 6.16 4.98
C LYS A 424 11.33 7.01 6.22
N PRO A 425 12.37 7.49 6.92
CA PRO A 425 12.20 8.50 7.97
C PRO A 425 11.48 9.73 7.42
N GLY A 426 10.35 10.10 8.02
CA GLY A 426 9.51 11.23 7.61
C GLY A 426 8.03 10.94 7.86
N PRO A 427 7.21 11.95 8.18
CA PRO A 427 5.80 11.75 8.53
C PRO A 427 4.99 11.11 7.37
N ASP A 428 5.20 11.56 6.14
CA ASP A 428 4.41 11.11 4.98
C ASP A 428 5.00 9.87 4.28
N GLN A 429 6.18 9.43 4.71
CA GLN A 429 6.96 8.37 4.06
C GLN A 429 6.95 7.05 4.84
N LYS A 430 6.20 6.98 5.94
CA LYS A 430 6.00 5.77 6.75
C LYS A 430 5.39 4.66 5.89
N GLY A 431 5.93 3.45 6.00
CA GLY A 431 5.38 2.26 5.34
C GLY A 431 4.25 1.61 6.13
N LEU A 432 3.88 0.39 5.74
CA LEU A 432 2.77 -0.36 6.32
C LEU A 432 2.95 -0.67 7.81
N ILE A 433 4.13 -1.07 8.27
CA ILE A 433 4.33 -1.45 9.69
C ILE A 433 4.10 -0.26 10.63
N PRO A 434 4.79 0.88 10.50
CA PRO A 434 4.54 2.02 11.39
C PRO A 434 3.10 2.52 11.33
N ARG A 435 2.47 2.57 10.14
CA ARG A 435 1.07 2.99 9.97
C ARG A 435 0.07 2.02 10.60
N SER A 436 0.30 0.71 10.45
CA SER A 436 -0.53 -0.33 11.08
C SER A 436 -0.52 -0.19 12.60
N LEU A 437 0.63 0.15 13.17
CA LEU A 437 0.78 0.32 14.62
C LEU A 437 0.07 1.58 15.12
N GLU A 438 0.21 2.69 14.39
CA GLU A 438 -0.52 3.92 14.68
C GLU A 438 -2.02 3.67 14.69
N GLN A 439 -2.57 3.05 13.64
CA GLN A 439 -3.98 2.65 13.59
C GLN A 439 -4.35 1.73 14.76
N VAL A 440 -3.55 0.69 15.05
CA VAL A 440 -3.85 -0.26 16.14
C VAL A 440 -3.95 0.42 17.50
N PHE A 441 -3.00 1.32 17.82
CA PHE A 441 -3.01 2.03 19.09
C PHE A 441 -4.10 3.10 19.17
N GLU A 442 -4.43 3.76 18.06
CA GLU A 442 -5.57 4.69 17.98
C GLU A 442 -6.91 3.96 18.17
N THR A 443 -7.12 2.85 17.44
CA THR A 443 -8.35 2.05 17.59
C THR A 443 -8.48 1.47 19.00
N ARG A 444 -7.37 1.03 19.61
CA ARG A 444 -7.35 0.60 21.02
C ARG A 444 -7.91 1.68 21.95
N GLN A 445 -7.49 2.94 21.79
CA GLN A 445 -7.97 4.05 22.63
C GLN A 445 -9.47 4.30 22.44
N ILE A 446 -9.96 4.21 21.20
CA ILE A 446 -11.38 4.35 20.89
C ILE A 446 -12.22 3.22 21.53
N LEU A 447 -11.72 1.98 21.46
CA LEU A 447 -12.40 0.80 22.00
C LEU A 447 -12.34 0.71 23.53
N GLU A 448 -11.36 1.37 24.17
CA GLU A 448 -11.28 1.46 25.63
C GLU A 448 -12.53 2.12 26.23
N ALA A 449 -13.06 3.17 25.59
CA ALA A 449 -14.32 3.79 25.98
C ALA A 449 -15.54 2.85 25.87
N GLN A 450 -15.41 1.74 25.13
CA GLN A 450 -16.43 0.71 24.95
C GLN A 450 -16.19 -0.52 25.85
N GLY A 451 -15.28 -0.42 26.81
CA GLY A 451 -14.99 -1.47 27.79
C GLY A 451 -13.98 -2.52 27.33
N TRP A 452 -13.32 -2.33 26.19
CA TRP A 452 -12.25 -3.22 25.73
C TRP A 452 -10.90 -2.86 26.34
N LYS A 453 -10.19 -3.87 26.86
CA LYS A 453 -8.80 -3.76 27.31
C LYS A 453 -7.93 -4.64 26.42
N TYR A 454 -6.87 -4.07 25.87
CA TYR A 454 -5.95 -4.79 24.99
C TYR A 454 -4.57 -4.95 25.62
N GLU A 455 -3.99 -6.13 25.45
CA GLU A 455 -2.58 -6.44 25.69
C GLU A 455 -1.93 -6.78 24.35
N MET A 456 -0.74 -6.22 24.11
CA MET A 456 -0.06 -6.31 22.83
C MET A 456 1.38 -6.72 23.01
N GLN A 457 1.82 -7.66 22.18
CA GLN A 457 3.15 -8.25 22.23
C GLN A 457 3.79 -8.24 20.85
N VAL A 458 5.03 -7.80 20.77
CA VAL A 458 5.80 -7.74 19.52
C VAL A 458 6.95 -8.72 19.56
N SER A 459 7.18 -9.39 18.44
CA SER A 459 8.40 -10.15 18.17
C SER A 459 8.90 -9.83 16.77
N MET A 460 10.22 -9.73 16.60
CA MET A 460 10.86 -9.51 15.29
C MET A 460 11.98 -10.51 15.09
N LEU A 461 11.97 -11.18 13.94
CA LEU A 461 13.01 -12.13 13.57
C LEU A 461 13.47 -11.90 12.13
N GLU A 462 14.67 -12.37 11.83
CA GLU A 462 15.14 -12.56 10.47
C GLU A 462 15.38 -14.05 10.18
N ILE A 463 15.02 -14.49 8.98
CA ILE A 463 15.45 -15.78 8.42
C ILE A 463 16.54 -15.48 7.41
N TYR A 464 17.77 -15.87 7.75
CA TYR A 464 18.95 -15.72 6.90
C TYR A 464 19.66 -17.06 6.79
N ASN A 465 19.87 -17.53 5.55
CA ASN A 465 20.52 -18.81 5.29
C ASN A 465 19.89 -19.99 6.06
N GLU A 466 18.55 -20.12 5.99
CA GLU A 466 17.74 -21.13 6.72
C GLU A 466 17.92 -21.12 8.25
N THR A 467 18.50 -20.05 8.80
CA THR A 467 18.72 -19.86 10.23
C THR A 467 17.85 -18.70 10.72
N ILE A 468 17.16 -18.91 11.83
CA ILE A 468 16.37 -17.87 12.50
C ILE A 468 17.28 -17.10 13.44
N ARG A 469 17.21 -15.77 13.37
CA ARG A 469 17.86 -14.87 14.33
C ARG A 469 16.82 -13.96 14.96
N ASP A 470 16.91 -13.83 16.26
CA ASP A 470 16.09 -12.93 17.07
C ASP A 470 16.67 -11.51 16.99
N LEU A 471 15.88 -10.55 16.49
CA LEU A 471 16.32 -9.17 16.29
C LEU A 471 16.13 -8.30 17.54
N LEU A 472 15.36 -8.78 18.53
CA LEU A 472 15.06 -8.07 19.77
C LEU A 472 15.85 -8.58 20.97
N ALA A 473 16.60 -9.68 20.79
CA ALA A 473 17.47 -10.24 21.81
C ALA A 473 18.38 -9.14 22.42
N PRO A 474 18.53 -9.07 23.75
CA PRO A 474 19.37 -8.06 24.39
C PRO A 474 20.83 -8.26 23.98
N ASN A 475 21.45 -7.18 23.45
CA ASN A 475 22.88 -7.16 23.12
C ASN A 475 23.70 -7.47 24.37
N ARG A 476 24.40 -8.60 24.40
CA ARG A 476 25.46 -8.82 25.39
C ARG A 476 26.61 -7.90 25.00
N SER A 477 27.01 -7.02 25.91
CA SER A 477 28.15 -6.12 25.73
C SER A 477 29.39 -6.92 25.35
N SER A 478 30.11 -6.41 24.36
CA SER A 478 31.25 -6.99 23.65
C SER A 478 32.55 -7.06 24.48
N PHE A 479 32.47 -7.42 25.76
CA PHE A 479 33.63 -7.50 26.66
C PHE A 479 34.11 -8.93 26.98
N ASP A 480 33.48 -9.96 26.43
CA ASP A 480 33.93 -11.35 26.62
C ASP A 480 34.18 -12.04 25.28
N VAL A 481 35.32 -11.72 24.66
CA VAL A 481 35.78 -12.24 23.36
C VAL A 481 36.26 -13.70 23.46
N THR A 482 36.19 -14.31 24.64
CA THR A 482 36.70 -15.67 24.89
C THR A 482 35.65 -16.77 24.98
N ARG A 483 34.37 -16.48 24.71
CA ARG A 483 33.32 -17.51 24.67
C ARG A 483 32.54 -17.49 23.36
N VAL A 484 33.15 -18.03 22.31
CA VAL A 484 32.41 -18.58 21.16
C VAL A 484 31.86 -19.95 21.58
N GLU A 485 30.88 -19.94 22.48
CA GLU A 485 30.09 -21.13 22.79
C GLU A 485 28.61 -20.75 22.72
N ASN A 486 27.94 -21.38 21.74
CA ASN A 486 26.50 -21.59 21.63
C ASN A 486 25.73 -21.17 22.89
N SER A 487 25.11 -19.99 22.86
CA SER A 487 23.92 -19.78 23.69
C SER A 487 22.93 -20.85 23.26
N GLY A 488 22.64 -21.84 24.12
CA GLY A 488 21.78 -23.00 23.84
C GLY A 488 20.31 -22.70 23.53
N LYS A 489 20.00 -21.51 23.01
CA LYS A 489 18.70 -21.13 22.47
C LYS A 489 18.55 -21.74 21.09
N GLN A 490 17.57 -22.63 20.93
CA GLN A 490 17.26 -23.26 19.67
C GLN A 490 15.95 -22.66 19.16
N TYR A 491 16.04 -21.76 18.16
CA TYR A 491 14.87 -21.16 17.53
C TYR A 491 14.16 -22.18 16.62
N ALA A 492 13.23 -22.95 17.20
CA ALA A 492 12.47 -23.96 16.50
C ALA A 492 11.03 -23.48 16.28
N ILE A 493 10.57 -23.54 15.02
CA ILE A 493 9.20 -23.24 14.64
C ILE A 493 8.31 -24.40 15.12
N LYS A 494 7.22 -24.05 15.81
CA LYS A 494 6.19 -24.97 16.30
C LYS A 494 4.82 -24.41 15.92
N HIS A 495 3.91 -25.29 15.54
CA HIS A 495 2.51 -24.95 15.32
C HIS A 495 1.67 -25.59 16.43
N ASP A 496 0.77 -24.81 17.04
CA ASP A 496 -0.17 -25.34 18.03
C ASP A 496 -1.42 -25.93 17.35
N ALA A 497 -2.28 -26.57 18.17
CA ALA A 497 -3.53 -27.17 17.70
C ALA A 497 -4.54 -26.14 17.17
N ASN A 498 -4.39 -24.86 17.54
CA ASN A 498 -5.21 -23.75 17.09
C ASN A 498 -4.67 -23.09 15.81
N GLY A 499 -3.62 -23.67 15.21
CA GLY A 499 -2.98 -23.17 14.00
C GLY A 499 -2.19 -21.88 14.21
N ASN A 500 -1.74 -21.57 15.43
CA ASN A 500 -0.81 -20.47 15.67
C ASN A 500 0.64 -20.95 15.51
N THR A 501 1.48 -20.10 14.93
CA THR A 501 2.93 -20.34 14.87
C THR A 501 3.64 -19.68 16.04
N HIS A 502 4.55 -20.43 16.68
CA HIS A 502 5.45 -19.96 17.70
C HIS A 502 6.88 -20.39 17.39
N VAL A 503 7.86 -19.54 17.71
CA VAL A 503 9.29 -19.86 17.59
C VAL A 503 9.87 -19.93 19.00
N SER A 504 10.41 -21.09 19.40
CA SER A 504 10.99 -21.25 20.75
C SER A 504 12.11 -20.26 21.01
N ASP A 505 12.22 -19.82 22.27
CA ASP A 505 13.26 -18.91 22.79
C ASP A 505 13.31 -17.51 22.15
N LEU A 506 12.36 -17.17 21.27
CA LEU A 506 12.25 -15.86 20.65
C LEU A 506 11.86 -14.80 21.68
N THR A 507 12.55 -13.66 21.66
CA THR A 507 12.23 -12.52 22.53
C THR A 507 10.87 -11.93 22.15
N ILE A 508 9.96 -11.91 23.11
CA ILE A 508 8.64 -11.29 23.00
C ILE A 508 8.62 -10.10 23.95
N VAL A 509 8.21 -8.93 23.43
CA VAL A 509 8.21 -7.67 24.18
C VAL A 509 6.79 -7.13 24.27
N ASP A 510 6.32 -6.88 25.50
CA ASP A 510 5.05 -6.18 25.71
C ASP A 510 5.18 -4.72 25.27
N VAL A 511 4.17 -4.21 24.56
CA VAL A 511 4.18 -2.84 24.03
C VAL A 511 2.91 -2.10 24.38
N ARG A 512 3.04 -0.82 24.76
CA ARG A 512 1.94 0.03 25.24
C ARG A 512 1.70 1.27 24.38
N SER A 513 2.61 1.59 23.47
CA SER A 513 2.47 2.74 22.58
C SER A 513 3.15 2.51 21.23
N SER A 514 2.70 3.24 20.20
CA SER A 514 3.34 3.23 18.87
C SER A 514 4.82 3.64 18.95
N LYS A 515 5.17 4.57 19.86
CA LYS A 515 6.55 5.03 20.09
C LYS A 515 7.48 3.91 20.55
N GLU A 516 7.02 3.03 21.46
CA GLU A 516 7.80 1.87 21.91
C GLU A 516 8.09 0.92 20.75
N VAL A 517 7.11 0.70 19.87
CA VAL A 517 7.31 -0.19 18.72
C VAL A 517 8.23 0.45 17.68
N SER A 518 8.12 1.76 17.43
CA SER A 518 9.08 2.48 16.57
C SER A 518 10.52 2.35 17.09
N TYR A 519 10.73 2.45 18.40
CA TYR A 519 12.03 2.21 19.02
C TYR A 519 12.51 0.75 18.83
N LEU A 520 11.62 -0.24 18.95
CA LEU A 520 11.95 -1.64 18.67
C LEU A 520 12.30 -1.88 17.19
N LEU A 521 11.63 -1.19 16.26
CA LEU A 521 11.92 -1.26 14.82
C LEU A 521 13.30 -0.68 14.51
N GLU A 522 13.65 0.46 15.11
CA GLU A 522 15.00 1.03 14.99
C GLU A 522 16.07 0.09 15.54
N ARG A 523 15.83 -0.51 16.71
CA ARG A 523 16.74 -1.52 17.28
C ARG A 523 16.88 -2.74 16.38
N ALA A 524 15.79 -3.25 15.82
CA ALA A 524 15.83 -4.38 14.90
C ALA A 524 16.62 -4.02 13.62
N ALA A 525 16.42 -2.81 13.07
CA ALA A 525 17.19 -2.32 11.93
C ALA A 525 18.69 -2.22 12.24
N GLN A 526 19.05 -1.77 13.45
CA GLN A 526 20.44 -1.75 13.91
C GLN A 526 21.01 -3.18 14.02
N SER A 527 20.31 -4.10 14.68
CA SER A 527 20.72 -5.52 14.74
C SER A 527 20.95 -6.14 13.36
N ARG A 528 20.10 -5.81 12.36
CA ARG A 528 20.26 -6.27 10.98
C ARG A 528 21.52 -5.72 10.29
N SER A 529 22.05 -4.58 10.73
CA SER A 529 23.20 -3.90 10.10
C SER A 529 24.59 -4.26 10.66
N VAL A 530 24.66 -4.85 11.87
CA VAL A 530 25.93 -5.17 12.56
C VAL A 530 26.68 -6.38 11.94
N GLY A 531 26.08 -7.07 10.97
CA GLY A 531 26.71 -8.16 10.20
C GLY A 531 27.66 -7.69 9.08
N LYS A 532 28.79 -7.05 9.42
CA LYS A 532 29.93 -6.68 8.53
C LYS A 532 29.62 -6.19 7.09
N THR A 533 29.78 -4.86 6.91
CA THR A 533 30.21 -4.15 5.67
C THR A 533 29.38 -4.31 4.39
N GLN A 534 28.20 -3.69 4.36
CA GLN A 534 27.75 -2.66 3.39
C GLN A 534 26.24 -2.52 3.61
N MET A 535 25.82 -1.30 3.95
CA MET A 535 24.50 -0.94 4.52
C MET A 535 23.27 -1.36 3.68
N ASN A 536 23.47 -1.86 2.46
CA ASN A 536 22.40 -2.18 1.49
C ASN A 536 22.34 -3.65 1.04
N GLU A 537 23.25 -4.54 1.48
CA GLU A 537 23.32 -5.91 0.94
C GLU A 537 22.64 -6.96 1.82
N GLN A 538 22.36 -6.68 3.10
CA GLN A 538 21.83 -7.68 4.04
C GLN A 538 20.29 -7.74 4.10
N SER A 539 19.58 -6.63 3.87
CA SER A 539 18.11 -6.61 3.85
C SER A 539 17.51 -7.28 2.62
N SER A 540 18.20 -7.22 1.48
CA SER A 540 17.83 -7.94 0.25
C SER A 540 18.00 -9.45 0.35
N ARG A 541 18.72 -9.92 1.38
CA ARG A 541 19.19 -11.31 1.50
C ARG A 541 18.63 -12.07 2.69
N SER A 542 17.77 -11.44 3.47
CA SER A 542 17.11 -12.02 4.64
C SER A 542 15.62 -11.74 4.59
N HIS A 543 14.81 -12.68 5.05
CA HIS A 543 13.38 -12.44 5.25
C HIS A 543 13.18 -11.83 6.62
N PHE A 544 12.57 -10.65 6.68
CA PHE A 544 12.21 -9.99 7.93
C PHE A 544 10.77 -10.27 8.27
N VAL A 545 10.52 -10.70 9.51
CA VAL A 545 9.18 -11.02 10.00
C VAL A 545 8.92 -10.18 11.25
N PHE A 546 7.94 -9.29 11.14
CA PHE A 546 7.36 -8.59 12.27
C PHE A 546 6.04 -9.28 12.64
N THR A 547 5.88 -9.64 13.91
CA THR A 547 4.63 -10.21 14.43
C THR A 547 4.13 -9.37 15.60
N LEU A 548 2.89 -8.91 15.49
CA LEU A 548 2.13 -8.30 16.57
C LEU A 548 1.04 -9.27 17.02
N ARG A 549 1.08 -9.66 18.29
CA ARG A 549 0.04 -10.45 18.96
C ARG A 549 -0.86 -9.50 19.74
N ILE A 550 -2.16 -9.64 19.54
CA ILE A 550 -3.18 -8.76 20.12
C ILE A 550 -4.11 -9.64 20.95
N MET A 551 -4.25 -9.34 22.23
CA MET A 551 -5.22 -9.97 23.11
C MET A 551 -6.17 -8.90 23.61
N GLY A 552 -7.46 -9.02 23.29
CA GLY A 552 -8.50 -8.08 23.70
C GLY A 552 -9.49 -8.75 24.64
N VAL A 553 -9.89 -8.06 25.70
CA VAL A 553 -10.93 -8.50 26.64
C VAL A 553 -11.93 -7.39 26.83
N ASN A 554 -13.22 -7.68 26.66
CA ASN A 554 -14.30 -6.78 27.03
C ASN A 554 -14.93 -7.26 28.33
N GLU A 555 -14.76 -6.49 29.40
CA GLU A 555 -15.25 -6.87 30.74
C GLU A 555 -16.78 -6.81 30.85
N SER A 556 -17.44 -5.98 30.04
CA SER A 556 -18.90 -5.82 30.09
C SER A 556 -19.65 -6.97 29.39
N THR A 557 -19.00 -7.61 28.41
CA THR A 557 -19.60 -8.69 27.61
C THR A 557 -18.95 -10.06 27.83
N ASP A 558 -17.93 -10.14 28.70
CA ASP A 558 -17.08 -11.31 28.91
C ASP A 558 -16.47 -11.88 27.61
N GLN A 559 -16.32 -11.05 26.58
CA GLN A 559 -15.75 -11.44 25.30
C GLN A 559 -14.23 -11.35 25.33
N GLN A 560 -13.56 -12.37 24.81
CA GLN A 560 -12.12 -12.37 24.57
C GLN A 560 -11.83 -12.59 23.09
N VAL A 561 -10.91 -11.80 22.54
CA VAL A 561 -10.43 -11.92 21.16
C VAL A 561 -8.92 -12.08 21.12
N GLN A 562 -8.43 -12.91 20.21
CA GLN A 562 -7.00 -13.10 20.00
C GLN A 562 -6.65 -12.90 18.53
N GLY A 563 -5.92 -11.83 18.25
CA GLY A 563 -5.46 -11.45 16.93
C GLY A 563 -3.97 -11.67 16.74
N VAL A 564 -3.57 -11.92 15.49
CA VAL A 564 -2.16 -11.95 15.11
C VAL A 564 -1.98 -11.21 13.78
N LEU A 565 -1.13 -10.19 13.76
CA LEU A 565 -0.75 -9.48 12.55
C LEU A 565 0.71 -9.80 12.21
N ASN A 566 0.93 -10.48 11.09
CA ASN A 566 2.25 -10.76 10.54
C ASN A 566 2.51 -9.84 9.36
N LEU A 567 3.59 -9.06 9.42
CA LEU A 567 4.03 -8.15 8.37
C LEU A 567 5.45 -8.55 7.96
N ILE A 568 5.60 -9.05 6.73
CA ILE A 568 6.81 -9.77 6.28
C ILE A 568 7.44 -9.10 5.06
N ASP A 569 8.70 -8.69 5.18
CA ASP A 569 9.53 -8.21 4.06
C ASP A 569 10.41 -9.36 3.58
N LEU A 570 10.06 -9.96 2.43
CA LEU A 570 10.80 -11.10 1.89
C LEU A 570 12.12 -10.65 1.25
N ALA A 571 13.08 -11.57 1.18
CA ALA A 571 14.32 -11.38 0.42
C ALA A 571 14.03 -11.17 -1.08
N GLY A 572 15.03 -10.67 -1.81
CA GLY A 572 14.97 -10.49 -3.26
C GLY A 572 14.69 -11.78 -4.03
N SER A 573 13.78 -11.72 -5.00
CA SER A 573 13.39 -12.86 -5.83
C SER A 573 14.26 -13.07 -7.09
N GLU A 574 15.30 -12.26 -7.27
CA GLU A 574 16.14 -12.32 -8.46
C GLU A 574 16.96 -13.62 -8.58
N ARG A 575 17.15 -14.07 -9.83
CA ARG A 575 17.84 -15.34 -10.11
C ARG A 575 19.36 -15.24 -9.99
N LEU A 576 19.96 -16.31 -9.46
CA LEU A 576 21.40 -16.54 -9.32
C LEU A 576 22.24 -16.20 -10.56
N SER A 577 21.72 -16.44 -11.77
CA SER A 577 22.43 -16.30 -13.04
C SER A 577 22.92 -14.88 -13.33
N LYS A 578 22.36 -13.85 -12.67
CA LYS A 578 22.81 -12.46 -12.79
C LYS A 578 23.81 -12.02 -11.72
N SER A 579 24.01 -12.81 -10.66
CA SER A 579 24.76 -12.36 -9.47
C SER A 579 26.29 -12.46 -9.60
N GLY A 580 26.82 -13.32 -10.48
CA GLY A 580 28.26 -13.56 -10.61
C GLY A 580 28.96 -14.05 -9.33
N SER A 581 28.19 -14.52 -8.33
CA SER A 581 28.69 -14.80 -6.99
C SER A 581 29.51 -16.10 -6.90
N THR A 582 30.59 -16.08 -6.12
CA THR A 582 31.48 -17.24 -5.85
C THR A 582 31.65 -17.46 -4.35
N GLY A 583 32.03 -18.67 -3.94
CA GLY A 583 32.32 -19.00 -2.53
C GLY A 583 31.10 -18.93 -1.60
N ASP A 584 31.25 -18.33 -0.42
CA ASP A 584 30.18 -18.26 0.59
C ASP A 584 28.99 -17.40 0.15
N ARG A 585 29.21 -16.38 -0.70
CA ARG A 585 28.13 -15.61 -1.33
C ARG A 585 27.26 -16.47 -2.26
N LEU A 586 27.82 -17.49 -2.89
CA LEU A 586 27.04 -18.44 -3.70
C LEU A 586 26.14 -19.31 -2.81
N LYS A 587 26.65 -19.83 -1.68
CA LYS A 587 25.84 -20.60 -0.71
C LYS A 587 24.71 -19.77 -0.12
N GLU A 588 25.00 -18.52 0.23
CA GLU A 588 24.01 -17.55 0.69
C GLU A 588 22.90 -17.33 -0.37
N THR A 589 23.30 -17.05 -1.61
CA THR A 589 22.34 -16.80 -2.71
C THR A 589 21.53 -18.06 -3.05
N GLN A 590 22.11 -19.26 -2.91
CA GLN A 590 21.40 -20.53 -3.01
C GLN A 590 20.36 -20.71 -1.91
N ALA A 591 20.68 -20.34 -0.66
CA ALA A 591 19.74 -20.46 0.45
C ALA A 591 18.55 -19.50 0.33
N ILE A 592 18.79 -18.27 -0.11
CA ILE A 592 17.71 -17.29 -0.39
C ILE A 592 16.79 -17.83 -1.46
N ASN A 593 17.35 -18.25 -2.61
CA ASN A 593 16.55 -18.83 -3.69
C ASN A 593 15.83 -20.10 -3.24
N LYS A 594 16.44 -20.96 -2.41
CA LYS A 594 15.78 -22.14 -1.85
C LYS A 594 14.50 -21.79 -1.11
N SER A 595 14.53 -20.77 -0.25
CA SER A 595 13.34 -20.37 0.53
C SER A 595 12.18 -19.85 -0.34
N LEU A 596 12.48 -19.04 -1.37
CA LEU A 596 11.47 -18.51 -2.30
C LEU A 596 11.01 -19.54 -3.35
N SER A 597 11.88 -20.44 -3.79
CA SER A 597 11.50 -21.60 -4.60
C SER A 597 10.59 -22.54 -3.81
N SER A 598 10.92 -22.83 -2.55
CA SER A 598 10.06 -23.63 -1.66
C SER A 598 8.70 -22.96 -1.47
N LEU A 599 8.65 -21.63 -1.34
CA LEU A 599 7.40 -20.87 -1.28
C LEU A 599 6.59 -21.05 -2.56
N SER A 600 7.24 -21.01 -3.72
CA SER A 600 6.61 -21.27 -5.02
C SER A 600 6.07 -22.69 -5.12
N ASP A 601 6.81 -23.69 -4.64
CA ASP A 601 6.38 -25.09 -4.63
C ASP A 601 5.16 -25.30 -3.73
N VAL A 602 5.14 -24.66 -2.55
CA VAL A 602 4.00 -24.68 -1.63
C VAL A 602 2.76 -24.07 -2.28
N ILE A 603 2.89 -22.88 -2.88
CA ILE A 603 1.78 -22.21 -3.58
C ILE A 603 1.28 -23.08 -4.74
N PHE A 604 2.19 -23.71 -5.48
CA PHE A 604 1.82 -24.58 -6.60
C PHE A 604 1.08 -25.84 -6.15
N ALA A 605 1.55 -26.48 -5.07
CA ALA A 605 0.87 -27.62 -4.48
C ALA A 605 -0.53 -27.23 -3.96
N LEU A 606 -0.66 -26.05 -3.34
CA LEU A 606 -1.94 -25.50 -2.88
C LEU A 606 -2.89 -25.21 -4.06
N ALA A 607 -2.41 -24.54 -5.11
CA ALA A 607 -3.19 -24.25 -6.32
C ALA A 607 -3.77 -25.52 -6.96
N LYS A 608 -2.97 -26.59 -6.95
CA LYS A 608 -3.34 -27.90 -7.50
C LYS A 608 -4.15 -28.77 -6.55
N LYS A 609 -4.37 -28.33 -5.31
CA LYS A 609 -5.01 -29.11 -4.25
C LYS A 609 -4.33 -30.48 -4.04
N GLU A 610 -3.00 -30.50 -4.07
CA GLU A 610 -2.21 -31.70 -3.78
C GLU A 610 -2.39 -32.13 -2.31
N GLU A 611 -2.43 -33.44 -2.06
CA GLU A 611 -2.62 -33.99 -0.71
C GLU A 611 -1.45 -33.63 0.23
N HIS A 612 -0.23 -33.60 -0.30
CA HIS A 612 0.96 -33.24 0.45
C HIS A 612 1.51 -31.89 -0.01
N VAL A 613 1.41 -30.88 0.86
CA VAL A 613 1.99 -29.55 0.63
C VAL A 613 3.34 -29.44 1.36
N PRO A 614 4.46 -29.14 0.66
CA PRO A 614 5.81 -29.26 1.21
C PRO A 614 6.25 -28.06 2.07
N PHE A 615 5.43 -27.66 3.06
CA PHE A 615 5.73 -26.52 3.94
C PHE A 615 7.08 -26.63 4.67
N ARG A 616 7.55 -27.86 4.94
CA ARG A 616 8.80 -28.12 5.66
C ARG A 616 10.08 -27.95 4.83
N ASN A 617 9.97 -27.68 3.52
CA ASN A 617 11.13 -27.55 2.63
C ASN A 617 12.03 -26.34 2.96
N SER A 618 11.46 -25.30 3.59
CA SER A 618 12.22 -24.18 4.14
C SER A 618 11.65 -23.71 5.48
N LYS A 619 12.46 -23.01 6.27
CA LYS A 619 12.00 -22.34 7.50
C LYS A 619 10.95 -21.26 7.20
N LEU A 620 11.09 -20.54 6.09
CA LEU A 620 10.12 -19.53 5.68
C LEU A 620 8.74 -20.15 5.44
N THR A 621 8.66 -21.15 4.57
CA THR A 621 7.40 -21.82 4.25
C THR A 621 6.78 -22.51 5.45
N TYR A 622 7.62 -23.03 6.36
CA TYR A 622 7.12 -23.65 7.58
C TYR A 622 6.56 -22.58 8.53
N LEU A 623 7.25 -21.44 8.68
CA LEU A 623 6.74 -20.31 9.46
C LEU A 623 5.39 -19.79 8.91
N LEU A 624 5.30 -19.65 7.58
CA LEU A 624 4.13 -19.14 6.85
C LEU A 624 3.03 -20.18 6.64
N GLN A 625 3.18 -21.40 7.14
CA GLN A 625 2.20 -22.47 6.91
C GLN A 625 0.77 -22.06 7.28
N PRO A 626 0.51 -21.45 8.47
CA PRO A 626 -0.85 -20.99 8.80
C PRO A 626 -1.32 -19.79 7.97
N CYS A 627 -0.40 -19.05 7.36
CA CYS A 627 -0.73 -17.90 6.51
C CYS A 627 -1.20 -18.36 5.13
N LEU A 628 -0.61 -19.42 4.58
CA LEU A 628 -0.87 -19.85 3.20
C LEU A 628 -1.93 -20.95 3.09
N GLY A 629 -2.05 -21.83 4.08
CA GLY A 629 -3.00 -22.94 4.08
C GLY A 629 -3.93 -22.99 5.29
N GLY A 630 -3.91 -21.95 6.14
CA GLY A 630 -4.67 -21.90 7.38
C GLY A 630 -5.91 -21.01 7.33
N ASP A 631 -6.34 -20.57 8.52
CA ASP A 631 -7.51 -19.73 8.78
C ASP A 631 -7.15 -18.23 8.87
N SER A 632 -6.11 -17.81 8.14
CA SER A 632 -5.59 -16.45 8.10
C SER A 632 -6.14 -15.67 6.91
N LYS A 633 -6.37 -14.35 7.10
CA LYS A 633 -6.50 -13.41 6.00
C LYS A 633 -5.11 -13.11 5.46
N THR A 634 -4.88 -13.31 4.17
CA THR A 634 -3.54 -13.21 3.59
C THR A 634 -3.52 -12.29 2.39
N LEU A 635 -2.59 -11.34 2.40
CA LEU A 635 -2.36 -10.37 1.32
C LEU A 635 -0.89 -10.43 0.88
N MET A 636 -0.66 -10.46 -0.43
CA MET A 636 0.66 -10.38 -1.01
C MET A 636 0.83 -9.10 -1.82
N PHE A 637 1.77 -8.26 -1.42
CA PHE A 637 2.28 -7.18 -2.26
C PHE A 637 3.32 -7.72 -3.24
N VAL A 638 3.21 -7.32 -4.50
CA VAL A 638 4.17 -7.67 -5.54
C VAL A 638 4.78 -6.40 -6.10
N ASN A 639 5.97 -6.10 -5.61
CA ASN A 639 6.73 -4.92 -5.97
C ASN A 639 7.54 -5.21 -7.25
N VAL A 640 7.29 -4.45 -8.30
CA VAL A 640 7.96 -4.56 -9.61
C VAL A 640 8.73 -3.29 -9.94
N SER A 641 9.85 -3.42 -10.65
CA SER A 641 10.58 -2.27 -11.18
C SER A 641 10.14 -1.98 -12.62
N PRO A 642 9.88 -0.71 -12.97
CA PRO A 642 9.57 -0.31 -14.34
C PRO A 642 10.83 -0.23 -15.24
N ASP A 643 12.03 -0.40 -14.68
CA ASP A 643 13.27 -0.24 -15.43
C ASP A 643 13.43 -1.30 -16.54
N PRO A 644 13.90 -0.92 -17.74
CA PRO A 644 14.17 -1.86 -18.83
C PRO A 644 15.13 -3.00 -18.45
N SER A 645 16.08 -2.75 -17.54
CA SER A 645 17.01 -3.78 -17.04
C SER A 645 16.34 -4.84 -16.15
N SER A 646 15.19 -4.49 -15.56
CA SER A 646 14.43 -5.29 -14.60
C SER A 646 13.26 -6.07 -15.22
N VAL A 647 12.90 -5.81 -16.48
CA VAL A 647 11.76 -6.42 -17.20
C VAL A 647 11.62 -7.92 -16.93
N GLY A 648 12.72 -8.68 -17.07
CA GLY A 648 12.69 -10.13 -16.93
C GLY A 648 12.33 -10.61 -15.52
N GLU A 649 12.79 -9.89 -14.49
CA GLU A 649 12.50 -10.21 -13.08
C GLU A 649 11.11 -9.69 -12.67
N SER A 650 10.71 -8.51 -13.16
CA SER A 650 9.33 -8.00 -13.04
C SER A 650 8.33 -8.98 -13.65
N LEU A 651 8.61 -9.53 -14.83
CA LEU A 651 7.78 -10.57 -15.46
C LEU A 651 7.69 -11.85 -14.62
N CYS A 652 8.81 -12.29 -14.03
CA CYS A 652 8.81 -13.45 -13.13
C CYS A 652 7.93 -13.19 -11.89
N SER A 653 8.02 -11.99 -11.32
CA SER A 653 7.23 -11.58 -10.16
C SER A 653 5.74 -11.54 -10.46
N LEU A 654 5.34 -10.96 -11.59
CA LEU A 654 3.94 -10.90 -12.03
C LEU A 654 3.38 -12.31 -12.32
N ARG A 655 4.15 -13.19 -12.96
CA ARG A 655 3.75 -14.59 -13.18
C ARG A 655 3.57 -15.36 -11.88
N PHE A 656 4.45 -15.14 -10.91
CA PHE A 656 4.33 -15.72 -9.58
C PHE A 656 3.03 -15.24 -8.89
N ALA A 657 2.78 -13.93 -8.94
CA ALA A 657 1.57 -13.32 -8.40
C ALA A 657 0.28 -13.87 -9.00
N ALA A 658 0.26 -14.05 -10.32
CA ALA A 658 -0.91 -14.59 -11.01
C ALA A 658 -1.23 -16.03 -10.56
N ARG A 659 -0.21 -16.81 -10.19
CA ARG A 659 -0.39 -18.16 -9.63
C ARG A 659 -0.90 -18.12 -8.20
N VAL A 660 -0.39 -17.21 -7.37
CA VAL A 660 -0.89 -17.00 -6.00
C VAL A 660 -2.36 -16.62 -6.04
N ASN A 661 -2.75 -15.71 -6.93
CA ASN A 661 -4.15 -15.26 -7.06
C ASN A 661 -5.10 -16.39 -7.50
N ALA A 662 -4.59 -17.41 -8.20
CA ALA A 662 -5.36 -18.59 -8.58
C ALA A 662 -5.51 -19.64 -7.44
N CYS A 663 -4.86 -19.44 -6.30
CA CYS A 663 -4.96 -20.36 -5.15
C CYS A 663 -6.18 -20.03 -4.28
N GLU A 664 -6.99 -21.04 -3.94
CA GLU A 664 -7.99 -20.91 -2.90
C GLU A 664 -7.34 -21.06 -1.52
N ILE A 665 -7.19 -19.96 -0.79
CA ILE A 665 -6.75 -19.96 0.61
C ILE A 665 -7.95 -20.28 1.52
N GLY A 666 -7.71 -20.96 2.64
CA GLY A 666 -8.75 -21.37 3.59
C GLY A 666 -9.63 -20.21 4.11
N ILE A 667 -10.83 -20.55 4.59
CA ILE A 667 -11.78 -19.55 5.14
C ILE A 667 -11.21 -18.99 6.46
N PRO A 668 -11.01 -17.66 6.56
CA PRO A 668 -10.49 -17.05 7.79
C PRO A 668 -11.41 -17.29 8.98
N ARG A 669 -10.84 -17.63 10.14
CA ARG A 669 -11.60 -17.83 11.39
C ARG A 669 -11.25 -16.78 12.42
N ARG A 670 -12.28 -16.28 13.10
CA ARG A 670 -12.15 -15.36 14.23
C ARG A 670 -11.87 -16.16 15.50
N GLN A 671 -10.79 -15.86 16.20
CA GLN A 671 -10.52 -16.41 17.53
C GLN A 671 -11.24 -15.56 18.57
N MET A 672 -12.43 -16.01 18.96
CA MET A 672 -13.27 -15.38 19.97
C MET A 672 -13.74 -16.43 20.96
N ASN A 673 -13.52 -16.18 22.24
CA ASN A 673 -14.00 -17.02 23.34
C ASN A 673 -14.87 -16.18 24.26
N LEU A 674 -15.93 -16.78 24.80
CA LEU A 674 -16.60 -16.25 26.00
C LEU A 674 -15.81 -16.71 27.21
N ARG A 675 -15.55 -15.80 28.14
CA ARG A 675 -14.89 -16.12 29.40
C ARG A 675 -15.79 -17.11 30.14
N THR A 676 -15.40 -18.38 30.20
CA THR A 676 -16.07 -19.35 31.07
C THR A 676 -15.84 -18.90 32.51
N SER A 677 -16.92 -18.63 33.23
CA SER A 677 -16.86 -18.40 34.67
C SER A 677 -16.37 -19.68 35.34
N ASP A 678 -15.05 -19.76 35.54
CA ASP A 678 -14.47 -20.76 36.44
C ASP A 678 -14.93 -20.39 37.86
N SER A 679 -16.07 -20.97 38.22
CA SER A 679 -16.57 -21.08 39.58
C SER A 679 -15.67 -22.06 40.33
N ARG A 680 -14.48 -21.58 40.72
CA ARG A 680 -13.75 -22.12 41.87
C ARG A 680 -13.69 -21.06 42.96
N LEU A 681 -14.86 -20.80 43.52
CA LEU A 681 -14.97 -20.71 44.97
C LEU A 681 -14.51 -22.06 45.55
N SER A 682 -13.24 -22.16 45.90
CA SER A 682 -12.77 -23.12 46.90
C SER A 682 -12.31 -22.30 48.10
N ILE A 683 -13.27 -22.03 48.99
CA ILE A 683 -12.97 -21.90 50.41
C ILE A 683 -12.45 -23.26 50.85
N GLY A 684 -11.24 -23.29 51.41
CA GLY A 684 -10.53 -24.47 51.90
C GLY A 684 -9.11 -24.09 52.24
#